data_AF-A0A4Y4AZR2-F1
#
_entry.id   AF-A0A4Y4AZR2-F1
#
_cell.length_a   1.000
_cell.length_b   1.000
_cell.length_c   1.000
_cell.angle_alpha   90.00
_cell.angle_beta   90.00
_cell.angle_gamma   90.00
#
_symmetry.space_group_name_H-M   'P 1'
#
loop_
_entity.id
_entity.type
_entity.pdbx_description
1 polymer ?
#
loop_
_entity_poly.entity_id
_entity_poly.type
_entity_poly.pdbx_seq_one_letter_code
_entity_poly.pdbx_strand_id
1 'polypeptide(L)'
;MELRTLLFKQVPKALLLYGLVLTSEALHSQTLAFPEAQGFGRYTTGARGASNPQIYLVTNLNDSGPGSFRDAVSQEGRFVIFKVGGIVNLLSQIVIPKNTTIAGQTAPGEGIVFLGPRVTFTGASNTIARYLRIRYGGTSQNQDASGLANGANMIFDHMTFTWGTDEVFSINWDGKGTSPDNITIQNSIIGQGLHRHNHSAGGLIQPSAGGKVSLIGNLYICNKTRNNKIKGINEFVNNVVYNWGNYGNTYGHTESGDAYIMGGDSAGSSDVNIINNYFIGGPNTSTSVSTPFNRGNANFFLYGSGNYFDNNRNGMLDGTLVPQDLTGYPTGDAASILSTPYDYPFKNTPLTAQNAYDKIVSSAGASYPRRDQVDNLMISDLMSKGTAATYVYVQSDLTKQFGFINGGAGHVYGAPAPLDSDNDGMPDAWEDANGLNKNNPADALAYSTTSSQYLNIEVYINGLINTVPSDFVIPPTAITFNASSVETPTPSSKIILNWTDNSDNETNFVIERSTNGTSFTQVAMVNSNTVTYTDANLIPNTKYYYRIKAITVDESSSYSDVNSVTTPALPSAPNKTSNPNPTNEFNYAEPNNGSLLLKWTGSSNTTTYAVYIGTDSSNLNKVADVNYAASPSYTVSGLNSDTNYYWRIDATNVKGTVEGDIWSFRTISNIPNNMVGHWPFKEVAGEGDDIVDLSDFDNNGKLDLDFDNTTVRIDGKANKALDFLSSNNNSYMASIPNQDQIYLNNGSFSISFWMKAAPGLLPTGSTSSAYLLCKGSFTKNATTGATGKRYNIEFKSGELRFAIDDDVTKKELKGVGSRFFTGNWEHVVVMRDVVAHKLRLYLNGVLQSELSETGVTGIAEPTDLILGNIGELELASGTAPAPYKGKLDELKIFNYALSASQITEIYNTTVINAPTNVTFDTNTIATPLAETTTVLQWMDNSNNEANFVLERSLDAVSFEPIANLEANTTTYTDTDVAHSTKYYYRLKATNKTDSSNYSEVFDVTTKAAPAPVKAVNPSPENGSYFLELPVENFNLAWEGKIDATKYTVYFGTDPENLSKLADISYSESLSYQLPAVLTSRVYYYWRVDATNDYGTTTGDVWSFRITTNEIAIHPNPVKEQININIPSYNSPNITATLMDTTGNVFFSNVLNSNGNSKGNFKIRLNNNYTPGLYILNITGDDLNNNVKVLIK
;
A
#
# COMPACT_ATOMS: atom_id res chain seq x y z
N MET A 1 28.30 67.27 -111.19
CA MET A 1 29.10 68.46 -110.81
C MET A 1 29.74 68.14 -109.48
N GLU A 2 31.06 68.28 -109.41
CA GLU A 2 31.91 67.98 -108.25
C GLU A 2 31.43 68.66 -106.97
N LEU A 3 31.77 68.09 -105.80
CA LEU A 3 32.55 68.86 -104.82
C LEU A 3 33.31 67.95 -103.84
N ARG A 4 34.61 68.26 -103.78
CA ARG A 4 35.69 67.70 -102.97
C ARG A 4 35.51 68.05 -101.48
N THR A 5 36.11 67.28 -100.56
CA THR A 5 37.34 67.65 -99.83
C THR A 5 37.88 66.42 -99.05
N LEU A 6 39.16 66.10 -99.28
CA LEU A 6 40.00 65.15 -98.53
C LEU A 6 40.69 65.88 -97.37
N LEU A 7 40.76 65.29 -96.16
CA LEU A 7 41.95 65.20 -95.29
C LEU A 7 41.62 64.63 -93.89
N PHE A 8 42.61 63.93 -93.32
CA PHE A 8 42.79 63.51 -91.91
C PHE A 8 42.07 62.25 -91.37
N LYS A 9 42.76 61.10 -91.37
CA LYS A 9 43.51 60.58 -90.19
C LYS A 9 44.07 59.17 -90.44
N GLN A 10 45.40 59.11 -90.59
CA GLN A 10 46.20 57.89 -90.44
C GLN A 10 46.39 57.57 -88.95
N VAL A 11 45.39 57.03 -88.26
CA VAL A 11 45.49 56.37 -86.93
C VAL A 11 44.21 55.52 -86.82
N PRO A 12 44.14 54.23 -87.27
CA PRO A 12 44.78 53.13 -86.53
C PRO A 12 44.97 51.84 -87.38
N LYS A 13 45.99 51.76 -88.26
CA LYS A 13 46.48 50.45 -88.74
C LYS A 13 47.55 49.83 -87.81
N ALA A 14 47.93 50.57 -86.76
CA ALA A 14 48.77 50.09 -85.67
C ALA A 14 47.99 49.47 -84.50
N LEU A 15 46.68 49.73 -84.33
CA LEU A 15 45.90 49.10 -83.25
C LEU A 15 45.33 47.71 -83.59
N LEU A 16 45.19 47.36 -84.86
CA LEU A 16 44.69 46.02 -85.23
C LEU A 16 45.80 44.94 -85.19
N LEU A 17 47.07 45.34 -85.23
CA LEU A 17 48.22 44.42 -85.11
C LEU A 17 48.83 44.41 -83.69
N TYR A 18 48.56 45.44 -82.86
CA TYR A 18 48.84 45.43 -81.42
C TYR A 18 47.68 44.88 -80.56
N GLY A 19 46.46 44.80 -81.10
CA GLY A 19 45.32 44.15 -80.42
C GLY A 19 45.30 42.63 -80.52
N LEU A 20 46.16 42.03 -81.35
CA LEU A 20 46.24 40.56 -81.54
C LEU A 20 47.37 39.89 -80.75
N VAL A 21 48.10 40.64 -79.91
CA VAL A 21 49.24 40.11 -79.12
C VAL A 21 49.04 40.29 -77.61
N LEU A 22 47.91 40.81 -77.14
CA LEU A 22 47.62 40.97 -75.71
C LEU A 22 46.17 40.57 -75.39
N THR A 23 45.89 39.29 -75.54
CA THR A 23 45.02 38.45 -74.68
C THR A 23 44.89 37.08 -75.35
N SER A 24 45.98 36.31 -75.36
CA SER A 24 45.82 34.87 -75.25
C SER A 24 45.37 34.57 -73.82
N GLU A 25 44.15 34.95 -73.47
CA GLU A 25 43.50 34.28 -72.35
C GLU A 25 43.36 32.84 -72.79
N ALA A 26 44.24 31.99 -72.25
CA ALA A 26 44.04 30.57 -72.33
C ALA A 26 42.64 30.30 -71.78
N LEU A 27 41.71 29.94 -72.67
CA LEU A 27 40.42 29.37 -72.32
C LEU A 27 40.70 28.07 -71.56
N HIS A 28 40.98 28.18 -70.26
CA HIS A 28 41.07 27.04 -69.37
C HIS A 28 39.66 26.50 -69.19
N SER A 29 39.48 25.22 -69.51
CA SER A 29 38.26 24.49 -69.18
C SER A 29 37.97 24.62 -67.68
N GLN A 30 36.70 24.82 -67.31
CA GLN A 30 36.29 24.96 -65.92
C GLN A 30 36.74 23.73 -65.11
N THR A 31 37.45 23.95 -64.01
CA THR A 31 38.03 22.87 -63.20
C THR A 31 36.94 22.11 -62.44
N LEU A 32 36.95 20.78 -62.54
CA LEU A 32 36.06 19.93 -61.76
C LEU A 32 36.39 19.97 -60.27
N ALA A 33 35.40 19.73 -59.42
CA ALA A 33 35.56 19.62 -57.97
C ALA A 33 36.62 18.57 -57.61
N PHE A 34 36.56 17.44 -58.28
CA PHE A 34 37.53 16.34 -58.30
C PHE A 34 37.39 15.61 -59.65
N PRO A 35 38.36 14.79 -60.09
CA PRO A 35 38.38 14.23 -61.44
C PRO A 35 37.10 13.48 -61.85
N GLU A 36 36.46 12.79 -60.91
CA GLU A 36 35.25 12.00 -61.12
C GLU A 36 33.93 12.78 -60.89
N ALA A 37 33.99 14.09 -60.67
CA ALA A 37 32.80 14.90 -60.35
C ALA A 37 31.85 15.03 -61.55
N GLN A 38 30.58 14.71 -61.33
CA GLN A 38 29.51 14.72 -62.35
C GLN A 38 28.36 15.63 -61.93
N GLY A 39 27.38 15.78 -62.83
CA GLY A 39 26.17 16.54 -62.57
C GLY A 39 26.35 18.06 -62.50
N PHE A 40 25.32 18.76 -62.02
CA PHE A 40 25.30 20.22 -61.93
C PHE A 40 26.32 20.78 -60.93
N GLY A 41 26.60 20.06 -59.84
CA GLY A 41 27.56 20.44 -58.80
C GLY A 41 29.02 20.16 -59.15
N ARG A 42 29.31 19.60 -60.33
CA ARG A 42 30.66 19.12 -60.72
C ARG A 42 31.78 20.15 -60.70
N TYR A 43 31.45 21.45 -60.73
CA TYR A 43 32.43 22.55 -60.73
C TYR A 43 32.52 23.28 -59.39
N THR A 44 31.93 22.71 -58.33
CA THR A 44 32.09 23.21 -56.96
C THR A 44 33.58 23.23 -56.61
N THR A 45 34.09 24.35 -56.09
CA THR A 45 35.52 24.50 -55.77
C THR A 45 35.83 24.22 -54.30
N GLY A 46 34.82 24.19 -53.43
CA GLY A 46 35.03 23.93 -52.00
C GLY A 46 35.94 24.98 -51.37
N ALA A 47 36.84 24.54 -50.49
CA ALA A 47 37.81 25.40 -49.84
C ALA A 47 38.83 26.03 -50.79
N ARG A 48 39.16 25.42 -51.94
CA ARG A 48 40.06 26.03 -52.95
C ARG A 48 39.53 27.38 -53.44
N GLY A 49 38.21 27.53 -53.52
CA GLY A 49 37.57 28.78 -53.95
C GLY A 49 37.44 29.85 -52.88
N ALA A 50 37.87 29.59 -51.65
CA ALA A 50 37.81 30.55 -50.56
C ALA A 50 38.87 31.64 -50.73
N SER A 51 38.61 32.85 -50.21
CA SER A 51 39.60 33.93 -50.22
C SER A 51 40.82 33.63 -49.33
N ASN A 52 40.65 32.79 -48.31
CA ASN A 52 41.70 32.38 -47.38
C ASN A 52 41.55 30.88 -47.09
N PRO A 53 41.99 30.00 -48.00
CA PRO A 53 41.94 28.56 -47.78
C PRO A 53 42.84 28.16 -46.61
N GLN A 54 42.39 27.21 -45.79
CA GLN A 54 43.13 26.68 -44.65
C GLN A 54 43.02 25.16 -44.56
N ILE A 55 44.06 24.51 -44.09
CA ILE A 55 44.01 23.12 -43.64
C ILE A 55 43.54 23.09 -42.18
N TYR A 56 42.60 22.21 -41.85
CA TYR A 56 42.22 21.93 -40.48
C TYR A 56 42.21 20.43 -40.22
N LEU A 57 42.95 20.00 -39.19
CA LEU A 57 43.06 18.59 -38.79
C LEU A 57 42.07 18.24 -37.68
N VAL A 58 41.20 17.28 -37.94
CA VAL A 58 40.36 16.63 -36.91
C VAL A 58 41.19 15.55 -36.22
N THR A 59 41.50 15.74 -34.95
CA THR A 59 42.45 14.92 -34.18
C THR A 59 41.81 14.16 -33.02
N ASN A 60 40.51 14.35 -32.78
CA ASN A 60 39.78 13.61 -31.76
C ASN A 60 38.30 13.40 -32.14
N LEU A 61 37.67 12.43 -31.47
CA LEU A 61 36.27 12.05 -31.69
C LEU A 61 35.28 12.77 -30.75
N ASN A 62 35.73 13.82 -30.05
CA ASN A 62 34.85 14.58 -29.17
C ASN A 62 33.83 15.39 -29.99
N ASP A 63 32.65 15.64 -29.43
CA ASP A 63 31.62 16.47 -30.08
C ASP A 63 32.07 17.93 -30.29
N SER A 64 32.92 18.46 -29.41
CA SER A 64 33.36 19.85 -29.43
C SER A 64 34.75 20.05 -28.82
N GLY A 65 35.30 21.26 -28.99
CA GLY A 65 36.64 21.65 -28.55
C GLY A 65 37.70 21.55 -29.65
N PRO A 66 38.93 22.05 -29.41
CA PRO A 66 40.01 22.02 -30.39
C PRO A 66 40.26 20.62 -30.96
N GLY A 67 40.41 20.53 -32.28
CA GLY A 67 40.64 19.27 -32.99
C GLY A 67 39.39 18.40 -33.20
N SER A 68 38.20 18.83 -32.75
CA SER A 68 36.94 18.15 -33.06
C SER A 68 36.43 18.52 -34.46
N PHE A 69 35.55 17.68 -35.03
CA PHE A 69 34.89 18.01 -36.30
C PHE A 69 34.06 19.29 -36.21
N ARG A 70 33.40 19.54 -35.08
CA ARG A 70 32.62 20.77 -34.85
C ARG A 70 33.49 22.02 -34.88
N ASP A 71 34.70 21.94 -34.33
CA ASP A 71 35.65 23.04 -34.44
C ASP A 71 36.18 23.18 -35.87
N ALA A 72 36.40 22.08 -36.58
CA ALA A 72 36.83 22.10 -37.98
C ALA A 72 35.84 22.87 -38.88
N VAL A 73 34.54 22.66 -38.69
CA VAL A 73 33.47 23.32 -39.46
C VAL A 73 32.90 24.56 -38.76
N SER A 74 33.63 25.17 -37.84
CA SER A 74 33.21 26.44 -37.20
C SER A 74 33.47 27.67 -38.07
N GLN A 75 34.27 27.53 -39.14
CA GLN A 75 34.68 28.62 -40.03
C GLN A 75 34.66 28.16 -41.50
N GLU A 76 34.43 29.10 -42.41
CA GLU A 76 34.51 28.87 -43.85
C GLU A 76 35.95 28.72 -44.34
N GLY A 77 36.13 28.20 -45.56
CA GLY A 77 37.42 28.17 -46.25
C GLY A 77 38.35 27.03 -45.83
N ARG A 78 37.82 25.98 -45.20
CA ARG A 78 38.64 24.89 -44.65
C ARG A 78 38.58 23.60 -45.46
N PHE A 79 39.76 23.04 -45.70
CA PHE A 79 39.95 21.62 -45.98
C PHE A 79 39.93 20.89 -44.63
N VAL A 80 38.86 20.15 -44.38
CA VAL A 80 38.70 19.33 -43.17
C VAL A 80 39.29 17.95 -43.44
N ILE A 81 40.43 17.69 -42.80
CA ILE A 81 41.23 16.47 -42.92
C ILE A 81 41.15 15.70 -41.61
N PHE A 82 40.96 14.38 -41.66
CA PHE A 82 40.81 13.54 -40.48
C PHE A 82 42.12 12.82 -40.15
N LYS A 83 42.60 12.98 -38.92
CA LYS A 83 43.69 12.20 -38.31
C LYS A 83 43.16 11.10 -37.37
N VAL A 84 41.84 10.93 -37.30
CA VAL A 84 41.17 9.92 -36.47
C VAL A 84 39.99 9.31 -37.23
N GLY A 85 39.78 8.01 -37.04
CA GLY A 85 38.58 7.29 -37.47
C GLY A 85 37.78 6.80 -36.26
N GLY A 86 36.48 6.61 -36.43
CA GLY A 86 35.58 6.16 -35.38
C GLY A 86 34.21 6.83 -35.40
N ILE A 87 33.51 6.77 -34.27
CA ILE A 87 32.18 7.36 -34.09
C ILE A 87 32.29 8.65 -33.29
N VAL A 88 31.82 9.76 -33.85
CA VAL A 88 31.57 11.02 -33.16
C VAL A 88 30.11 11.07 -32.74
N ASN A 89 29.85 11.00 -31.44
CA ASN A 89 28.50 11.11 -30.89
C ASN A 89 28.14 12.59 -30.75
N LEU A 90 27.17 13.03 -31.54
CA LEU A 90 26.76 14.43 -31.61
C LEU A 90 25.83 14.79 -30.45
N LEU A 91 26.09 15.93 -29.81
CA LEU A 91 25.22 16.47 -28.75
C LEU A 91 24.18 17.46 -29.28
N SER A 92 24.46 18.07 -30.43
CA SER A 92 23.58 19.05 -31.10
C SER A 92 23.83 19.11 -32.60
N GLN A 93 22.91 19.69 -33.36
CA GLN A 93 23.04 19.89 -34.81
C GLN A 93 24.36 20.58 -35.17
N ILE A 94 25.01 20.13 -36.24
CA ILE A 94 26.16 20.81 -36.86
C ILE A 94 25.70 21.44 -38.16
N VAL A 95 26.07 22.71 -38.40
CA VAL A 95 25.80 23.44 -39.63
C VAL A 95 27.11 23.62 -40.39
N ILE A 96 27.14 23.21 -41.66
CA ILE A 96 28.35 23.31 -42.49
C ILE A 96 28.48 24.74 -43.07
N PRO A 97 29.64 25.40 -42.92
CA PRO A 97 29.87 26.73 -43.45
C PRO A 97 30.15 26.69 -44.96
N LYS A 98 30.13 27.87 -45.58
CA LYS A 98 30.44 28.03 -47.02
C LYS A 98 31.90 27.68 -47.31
N ASN A 99 32.21 27.43 -48.58
CA ASN A 99 33.58 27.21 -49.07
C ASN A 99 34.33 26.13 -48.27
N THR A 100 33.69 24.98 -48.06
CA THR A 100 34.24 23.90 -47.23
C THR A 100 34.51 22.66 -48.07
N THR A 101 35.67 22.03 -47.88
CA THR A 101 35.96 20.71 -48.43
C THR A 101 36.12 19.73 -47.27
N ILE A 102 35.24 18.74 -47.17
CA ILE A 102 35.28 17.71 -46.12
C ILE A 102 35.72 16.39 -46.74
N ALA A 103 36.92 15.95 -46.39
CA ALA A 103 37.58 14.79 -47.01
C ALA A 103 37.55 13.57 -46.07
N GLY A 104 36.39 12.92 -45.95
CA GLY A 104 36.21 11.74 -45.09
C GLY A 104 37.13 10.56 -45.43
N GLN A 105 37.57 10.46 -46.68
CA GLN A 105 38.50 9.42 -47.14
C GLN A 105 39.90 9.53 -46.49
N THR A 106 40.19 10.62 -45.80
CA THR A 106 41.44 10.79 -45.04
C THR A 106 41.39 10.16 -43.65
N ALA A 107 40.19 9.85 -43.14
CA ALA A 107 40.04 9.24 -41.83
C ALA A 107 40.69 7.84 -41.82
N PRO A 108 41.61 7.55 -40.89
CA PRO A 108 42.26 6.24 -40.82
C PRO A 108 41.29 5.13 -40.34
N GLY A 109 41.69 3.87 -40.50
CA GLY A 109 40.91 2.71 -40.07
C GLY A 109 39.66 2.45 -40.93
N GLU A 110 38.49 2.36 -40.32
CA GLU A 110 37.19 2.16 -40.99
C GLU A 110 36.49 3.47 -41.39
N GLY A 111 37.17 4.61 -41.23
CA GLY A 111 36.66 5.93 -41.56
C GLY A 111 35.90 6.59 -40.41
N ILE A 112 34.99 7.52 -40.72
CA ILE A 112 34.34 8.39 -39.73
C ILE A 112 32.81 8.34 -39.82
N VAL A 113 32.16 8.29 -38.65
CA VAL A 113 30.70 8.28 -38.50
C VAL A 113 30.25 9.38 -37.55
N PHE A 114 29.24 10.13 -37.94
CA PHE A 114 28.52 11.08 -37.09
C PHE A 114 27.19 10.46 -36.66
N LEU A 115 27.03 10.20 -35.37
CA LEU A 115 25.84 9.57 -34.79
C LEU A 115 25.10 10.54 -33.88
N GLY A 116 23.80 10.73 -34.09
CA GLY A 116 22.96 11.61 -33.27
C GLY A 116 22.32 12.75 -34.06
N PRO A 117 22.10 13.94 -33.47
CA PRO A 117 21.53 15.09 -34.18
C PRO A 117 22.21 15.37 -35.53
N ARG A 118 21.44 15.77 -36.54
CA ARG A 118 21.92 15.86 -37.93
C ARG A 118 23.11 16.81 -38.13
N VAL A 119 23.95 16.48 -39.11
CA VAL A 119 24.85 17.42 -39.78
C VAL A 119 24.07 18.00 -40.98
N THR A 120 23.83 19.31 -41.00
CA THR A 120 23.05 19.97 -42.06
C THR A 120 23.91 20.88 -42.94
N PHE A 121 23.56 20.90 -44.22
CA PHE A 121 24.16 21.77 -45.23
C PHE A 121 23.29 23.00 -45.52
N THR A 122 22.31 23.28 -44.66
CA THR A 122 21.51 24.51 -44.75
C THR A 122 22.39 25.74 -44.54
N GLY A 123 22.40 26.66 -45.50
CA GLY A 123 23.20 27.87 -45.48
C GLY A 123 24.63 27.69 -46.00
N ALA A 124 25.05 26.45 -46.25
CA ALA A 124 26.30 26.17 -46.95
C ALA A 124 26.20 26.67 -48.40
N SER A 125 27.34 26.89 -49.03
CA SER A 125 27.46 27.13 -50.48
C SER A 125 28.89 26.82 -50.88
N ASN A 126 29.10 26.42 -52.13
CA ASN A 126 30.42 26.03 -52.62
C ASN A 126 31.08 24.97 -51.72
N THR A 127 30.42 23.82 -51.53
CA THR A 127 30.81 22.81 -50.53
C THR A 127 30.99 21.43 -51.15
N ILE A 128 32.12 20.80 -50.85
CA ILE A 128 32.46 19.43 -51.24
C ILE A 128 32.45 18.58 -49.97
N ALA A 129 31.69 17.49 -49.94
CA ALA A 129 31.74 16.51 -48.85
C ALA A 129 31.83 15.09 -49.42
N ARG A 130 32.81 14.31 -48.95
CA ARG A 130 33.06 12.96 -49.47
C ARG A 130 33.34 11.95 -48.38
N TYR A 131 32.90 10.70 -48.57
CA TYR A 131 33.28 9.53 -47.75
C TYR A 131 32.98 9.65 -46.23
N LEU A 132 31.84 10.27 -45.87
CA LEU A 132 31.38 10.37 -44.49
C LEU A 132 30.08 9.61 -44.29
N ARG A 133 29.85 9.14 -43.05
CA ARG A 133 28.56 8.57 -42.66
C ARG A 133 27.86 9.48 -41.66
N ILE A 134 26.60 9.79 -41.93
CA ILE A 134 25.75 10.59 -41.05
C ILE A 134 24.52 9.76 -40.71
N ARG A 135 24.36 9.48 -39.42
CA ARG A 135 23.31 8.62 -38.88
C ARG A 135 22.55 9.36 -37.79
N TYR A 136 21.24 9.52 -37.96
CA TYR A 136 20.44 10.17 -36.92
C TYR A 136 20.26 9.27 -35.69
N GLY A 137 19.70 8.06 -35.88
CA GLY A 137 19.59 7.03 -34.82
C GLY A 137 18.59 7.34 -33.69
N GLY A 138 18.13 8.58 -33.56
CA GLY A 138 17.15 9.00 -32.57
C GLY A 138 15.72 8.54 -32.86
N THR A 139 14.85 8.63 -31.86
CA THR A 139 13.45 8.17 -31.95
C THR A 139 12.42 9.27 -32.16
N SER A 140 12.82 10.55 -32.14
CA SER A 140 11.91 11.67 -32.38
C SER A 140 11.36 11.64 -33.81
N GLN A 141 10.09 11.96 -33.99
CA GLN A 141 9.45 12.06 -35.31
C GLN A 141 9.89 13.32 -36.06
N ASN A 142 9.68 13.35 -37.39
CA ASN A 142 9.92 14.52 -38.23
C ASN A 142 11.39 14.97 -38.24
N GLN A 143 12.32 14.02 -38.10
CA GLN A 143 13.75 14.30 -38.09
C GLN A 143 14.41 13.72 -39.33
N ASP A 144 15.01 14.60 -40.11
CA ASP A 144 15.86 14.19 -41.22
C ASP A 144 17.23 13.76 -40.73
N ALA A 145 17.82 12.73 -41.36
CA ALA A 145 19.20 12.37 -41.02
C ALA A 145 20.21 13.43 -41.47
N SER A 146 19.98 14.03 -42.64
CA SER A 146 20.74 15.16 -43.17
C SER A 146 19.94 15.88 -44.25
N GLY A 147 20.47 16.99 -44.75
CA GLY A 147 19.85 17.75 -45.83
C GLY A 147 20.18 19.24 -45.79
N LEU A 148 19.53 19.97 -46.68
CA LEU A 148 19.61 21.42 -46.75
C LEU A 148 18.26 22.07 -47.09
N ALA A 149 17.99 23.21 -46.47
CA ALA A 149 16.89 24.07 -46.87
C ALA A 149 17.32 25.17 -47.86
N ASN A 150 18.58 25.62 -47.80
CA ASN A 150 19.11 26.66 -48.65
C ASN A 150 20.63 26.53 -48.84
N GLY A 151 21.17 27.12 -49.91
CA GLY A 151 22.56 27.00 -50.34
C GLY A 151 22.70 26.61 -51.81
N ALA A 152 23.86 26.84 -52.43
CA ALA A 152 24.10 26.48 -53.84
C ALA A 152 25.54 26.05 -54.13
N ASN A 153 25.75 25.35 -55.26
CA ASN A 153 27.04 24.81 -55.69
C ASN A 153 27.60 23.81 -54.66
N MET A 154 27.03 22.60 -54.63
CA MET A 154 27.46 21.57 -53.69
C MET A 154 27.60 20.22 -54.38
N ILE A 155 28.54 19.42 -53.89
CA ILE A 155 28.68 18.03 -54.30
C ILE A 155 28.89 17.12 -53.10
N PHE A 156 28.04 16.10 -53.04
CA PHE A 156 28.05 15.02 -52.05
C PHE A 156 28.44 13.74 -52.80
N ASP A 157 29.64 13.24 -52.57
CA ASP A 157 30.17 12.06 -53.29
C ASP A 157 30.54 10.97 -52.29
N HIS A 158 30.09 9.74 -52.50
CA HIS A 158 30.41 8.64 -51.58
C HIS A 158 29.96 8.91 -50.14
N MET A 159 28.81 9.54 -49.95
CA MET A 159 28.24 9.78 -48.63
C MET A 159 27.32 8.63 -48.23
N THR A 160 27.24 8.30 -46.94
CA THR A 160 26.19 7.42 -46.41
C THR A 160 25.31 8.18 -45.44
N PHE A 161 24.03 8.33 -45.78
CA PHE A 161 23.01 8.94 -44.91
C PHE A 161 22.03 7.86 -44.47
N THR A 162 21.81 7.72 -43.17
CA THR A 162 20.95 6.67 -42.64
C THR A 162 20.07 7.15 -41.49
N TRP A 163 18.98 6.43 -41.25
CA TRP A 163 18.17 6.48 -40.04
C TRP A 163 17.40 7.78 -39.78
N GLY A 164 17.00 8.47 -40.85
CA GLY A 164 15.99 9.52 -40.77
C GLY A 164 14.65 8.95 -40.28
N THR A 165 13.88 9.73 -39.56
CA THR A 165 12.50 9.38 -39.17
C THR A 165 11.45 10.05 -40.06
N ASP A 166 11.88 11.06 -40.82
CA ASP A 166 11.11 11.73 -41.88
C ASP A 166 11.82 11.52 -43.22
N GLU A 167 12.74 12.39 -43.66
CA GLU A 167 13.63 12.09 -44.78
C GLU A 167 15.01 11.58 -44.33
N VAL A 168 15.64 10.71 -45.10
CA VAL A 168 17.05 10.38 -44.87
C VAL A 168 17.92 11.54 -45.37
N PHE A 169 17.68 12.03 -46.59
CA PHE A 169 18.33 13.24 -47.09
C PHE A 169 17.36 14.14 -47.86
N SER A 170 17.15 15.37 -47.41
CA SER A 170 16.23 16.32 -48.04
C SER A 170 16.92 17.56 -48.64
N ILE A 171 16.34 18.07 -49.72
CA ILE A 171 16.61 19.40 -50.28
C ILE A 171 15.26 20.11 -50.33
N ASN A 172 14.94 20.96 -49.35
CA ASN A 172 13.60 21.53 -49.25
C ASN A 172 13.65 23.05 -49.05
N TRP A 173 13.47 23.79 -50.15
CA TRP A 173 13.57 25.25 -50.14
C TRP A 173 12.59 25.90 -49.17
N ASP A 174 13.12 26.61 -48.17
CA ASP A 174 12.34 27.27 -47.11
C ASP A 174 12.06 28.76 -47.39
N GLY A 175 12.48 29.27 -48.55
CA GLY A 175 12.34 30.67 -48.91
C GLY A 175 13.42 31.59 -48.35
N LYS A 176 14.45 31.06 -47.68
CA LYS A 176 15.48 31.86 -46.99
C LYS A 176 16.87 31.64 -47.56
N GLY A 177 17.71 32.67 -47.58
CA GLY A 177 19.09 32.54 -48.05
C GLY A 177 19.20 32.37 -49.56
N THR A 178 20.18 31.58 -50.01
CA THR A 178 20.39 31.28 -51.44
C THR A 178 19.57 30.07 -51.83
N SER A 179 18.81 30.14 -52.93
CA SER A 179 18.02 28.99 -53.39
C SER A 179 18.91 27.78 -53.76
N PRO A 180 18.51 26.54 -53.41
CA PRO A 180 19.10 25.30 -53.91
C PRO A 180 19.26 25.29 -55.42
N ASP A 181 20.51 25.40 -55.87
CA ASP A 181 20.91 25.31 -57.27
C ASP A 181 22.32 24.72 -57.40
N ASN A 182 22.56 24.03 -58.52
CA ASN A 182 23.80 23.35 -58.85
C ASN A 182 24.28 22.37 -57.77
N ILE A 183 23.42 21.40 -57.42
CA ILE A 183 23.72 20.40 -56.39
C ILE A 183 23.85 19.02 -57.04
N THR A 184 24.86 18.26 -56.66
CA THR A 184 25.01 16.85 -57.05
C THR A 184 25.12 15.96 -55.83
N ILE A 185 24.33 14.89 -55.80
CA ILE A 185 24.54 13.73 -54.93
C ILE A 185 24.94 12.57 -55.83
N GLN A 186 26.15 12.03 -55.63
CA GLN A 186 26.66 10.93 -56.44
C GLN A 186 27.31 9.82 -55.63
N ASN A 187 27.26 8.59 -56.17
CA ASN A 187 27.86 7.40 -55.57
C ASN A 187 27.53 7.21 -54.08
N SER A 188 26.38 7.71 -53.60
CA SER A 188 26.05 7.79 -52.18
C SER A 188 24.98 6.77 -51.79
N ILE A 189 24.89 6.42 -50.50
CA ILE A 189 23.83 5.59 -49.93
C ILE A 189 22.86 6.50 -49.17
N ILE A 190 21.57 6.34 -49.47
CA ILE A 190 20.45 7.03 -48.82
C ILE A 190 19.50 5.95 -48.29
N GLY A 191 19.67 5.60 -47.03
CA GLY A 191 18.94 4.54 -46.34
C GLY A 191 19.75 4.04 -45.14
N GLN A 192 19.27 3.18 -44.27
CA GLN A 192 17.90 2.68 -44.15
C GLN A 192 17.06 3.71 -43.39
N GLY A 193 15.80 3.86 -43.77
CA GLY A 193 14.86 4.68 -42.99
C GLY A 193 14.50 4.03 -41.65
N LEU A 194 14.27 4.83 -40.58
CA LEU A 194 13.71 4.32 -39.33
C LEU A 194 12.18 4.26 -39.40
N HIS A 195 11.63 3.06 -39.45
CA HIS A 195 10.20 2.85 -39.70
C HIS A 195 9.28 3.12 -38.51
N ARG A 196 9.82 3.50 -37.34
CA ARG A 196 9.07 3.78 -36.10
C ARG A 196 7.78 4.58 -36.28
N HIS A 197 7.83 5.61 -37.12
CA HIS A 197 6.74 6.56 -37.32
C HIS A 197 5.99 6.36 -38.63
N ASN A 198 6.23 5.24 -39.32
CA ASN A 198 5.61 4.91 -40.59
C ASN A 198 5.74 6.00 -41.68
N HIS A 199 6.81 6.78 -41.65
CA HIS A 199 7.02 7.87 -42.63
C HIS A 199 8.43 8.00 -43.17
N SER A 200 9.41 7.25 -42.64
CA SER A 200 10.80 7.43 -43.05
C SER A 200 11.01 7.17 -44.55
N ALA A 201 11.53 8.18 -45.24
CA ALA A 201 11.54 8.34 -46.68
C ALA A 201 12.96 8.62 -47.19
N GLY A 202 13.26 8.31 -48.45
CA GLY A 202 14.60 8.51 -49.00
C GLY A 202 14.98 10.00 -49.04
N GLY A 203 14.16 10.82 -49.69
CA GLY A 203 14.40 12.25 -49.79
C GLY A 203 13.31 13.03 -50.51
N LEU A 204 13.00 14.21 -49.98
CA LEU A 204 12.21 15.25 -50.59
C LEU A 204 13.16 16.23 -51.29
N ILE A 205 13.12 16.29 -52.62
CA ILE A 205 14.03 17.09 -53.46
C ILE A 205 13.23 18.18 -54.17
N GLN A 206 13.18 19.35 -53.54
CA GLN A 206 12.31 20.46 -53.86
C GLN A 206 13.08 21.79 -53.85
N PRO A 207 13.94 22.03 -54.86
CA PRO A 207 14.51 23.34 -55.09
C PRO A 207 13.42 24.36 -55.49
N SER A 208 13.77 25.65 -55.54
CA SER A 208 12.90 26.65 -56.17
C SER A 208 12.71 26.36 -57.66
N ALA A 209 11.75 27.04 -58.30
CA ALA A 209 11.61 26.99 -59.75
C ALA A 209 12.95 27.32 -60.44
N GLY A 210 13.35 26.48 -61.41
CA GLY A 210 14.62 26.59 -62.14
C GLY A 210 15.86 26.08 -61.40
N GLY A 211 15.75 25.68 -60.12
CA GLY A 211 16.88 25.10 -59.39
C GLY A 211 17.22 23.69 -59.88
N LYS A 212 18.52 23.38 -59.86
CA LYS A 212 19.12 22.22 -60.52
C LYS A 212 19.73 21.22 -59.55
N VAL A 213 19.34 19.94 -59.65
CA VAL A 213 19.84 18.84 -58.81
C VAL A 213 20.16 17.59 -59.62
N SER A 214 21.34 17.00 -59.41
CA SER A 214 21.75 15.73 -60.00
C SER A 214 21.80 14.61 -58.96
N LEU A 215 21.26 13.45 -59.32
CA LEU A 215 21.28 12.21 -58.53
C LEU A 215 21.88 11.11 -59.40
N ILE A 216 23.16 10.79 -59.18
CA ILE A 216 23.93 9.94 -60.09
C ILE A 216 24.59 8.77 -59.35
N GLY A 217 24.29 7.52 -59.71
CA GLY A 217 25.01 6.38 -59.12
C GLY A 217 24.70 6.12 -57.65
N ASN A 218 23.58 6.60 -57.13
CA ASN A 218 23.23 6.45 -55.71
C ASN A 218 22.44 5.17 -55.45
N LEU A 219 22.55 4.68 -54.22
CA LEU A 219 21.71 3.62 -53.68
C LEU A 219 20.66 4.24 -52.75
N TYR A 220 19.38 4.12 -53.09
CA TYR A 220 18.28 4.31 -52.15
C TYR A 220 17.85 2.95 -51.63
N ILE A 221 17.86 2.74 -50.31
CA ILE A 221 17.64 1.40 -49.76
C ILE A 221 16.79 1.40 -48.48
N CYS A 222 15.80 0.50 -48.43
CA CYS A 222 14.97 0.24 -47.24
C CYS A 222 14.24 1.47 -46.66
N ASN A 223 14.01 2.51 -47.47
CA ASN A 223 13.15 3.63 -47.08
C ASN A 223 11.69 3.31 -47.43
N LYS A 224 10.72 3.81 -46.67
CA LYS A 224 9.31 3.55 -46.95
C LYS A 224 8.87 4.13 -48.30
N THR A 225 9.24 5.37 -48.59
CA THR A 225 8.76 6.10 -49.77
C THR A 225 9.75 7.20 -50.20
N ARG A 226 9.44 7.95 -51.27
CA ARG A 226 10.23 9.09 -51.78
C ARG A 226 11.69 8.71 -51.97
N ASN A 227 11.98 7.81 -52.91
CA ASN A 227 13.33 7.41 -53.36
C ASN A 227 13.61 7.85 -54.81
N ASN A 228 13.32 9.10 -55.20
CA ASN A 228 13.02 10.28 -54.41
C ASN A 228 11.58 10.81 -54.63
N LYS A 229 11.19 11.90 -53.95
CA LYS A 229 10.09 12.79 -54.39
C LYS A 229 10.68 14.08 -54.90
N ILE A 230 10.47 14.43 -56.17
CA ILE A 230 11.24 15.49 -56.81
C ILE A 230 10.44 16.43 -57.71
N LYS A 231 10.96 17.67 -57.85
CA LYS A 231 10.57 18.68 -58.83
C LYS A 231 11.78 19.56 -59.21
N GLY A 232 11.61 20.46 -60.18
CA GLY A 232 12.68 21.33 -60.69
C GLY A 232 13.45 20.68 -61.85
N ILE A 233 14.61 21.24 -62.22
CA ILE A 233 15.44 20.69 -63.28
C ILE A 233 16.34 19.63 -62.67
N ASN A 234 16.27 18.39 -63.13
CA ASN A 234 17.00 17.30 -62.48
C ASN A 234 17.42 16.15 -63.38
N GLU A 235 18.31 15.31 -62.87
CA GLU A 235 18.75 14.08 -63.50
C GLU A 235 18.80 12.96 -62.45
N PHE A 236 18.22 11.81 -62.78
CA PHE A 236 18.23 10.59 -61.99
C PHE A 236 18.83 9.49 -62.85
N VAL A 237 20.15 9.32 -62.76
CA VAL A 237 20.90 8.47 -63.71
C VAL A 237 21.75 7.43 -62.98
N ASN A 238 21.68 6.18 -63.44
CA ASN A 238 22.46 5.07 -62.91
C ASN A 238 22.29 4.83 -61.40
N ASN A 239 21.15 5.18 -60.82
CA ASN A 239 20.85 4.88 -59.42
C ASN A 239 20.24 3.48 -59.29
N VAL A 240 20.30 2.94 -58.08
CA VAL A 240 19.57 1.74 -57.67
C VAL A 240 18.62 2.10 -56.55
N VAL A 241 17.37 1.64 -56.65
CA VAL A 241 16.38 1.74 -55.58
C VAL A 241 16.02 0.34 -55.13
N TYR A 242 16.26 0.02 -53.86
CA TYR A 242 16.11 -1.32 -53.30
C TYR A 242 15.13 -1.34 -52.11
N ASN A 243 14.21 -2.31 -52.11
CA ASN A 243 13.34 -2.63 -50.97
C ASN A 243 12.60 -1.41 -50.38
N TRP A 244 11.84 -0.67 -51.20
CA TRP A 244 11.01 0.40 -50.66
C TRP A 244 9.70 -0.13 -50.08
N GLY A 245 9.11 0.64 -49.15
CA GLY A 245 7.82 0.34 -48.53
C GLY A 245 7.94 -0.25 -47.13
N ASN A 246 6.82 -0.75 -46.63
CA ASN A 246 6.68 -1.39 -45.33
C ASN A 246 5.72 -2.59 -45.40
N TYR A 247 5.59 -3.23 -46.57
CA TYR A 247 4.73 -4.39 -46.74
C TYR A 247 5.28 -5.57 -45.91
N GLY A 248 4.38 -6.33 -45.30
CA GLY A 248 4.74 -7.40 -44.37
C GLY A 248 5.36 -6.90 -43.07
N ASN A 249 5.15 -5.63 -42.68
CA ASN A 249 5.67 -5.10 -41.41
C ASN A 249 5.00 -5.78 -40.21
N THR A 250 5.77 -5.96 -39.14
CA THR A 250 5.32 -6.60 -37.90
C THR A 250 4.72 -5.64 -36.87
N TYR A 251 4.72 -4.32 -37.17
CA TYR A 251 4.33 -3.26 -36.23
C TYR A 251 2.92 -2.71 -36.47
N GLY A 252 2.14 -3.34 -37.37
CA GLY A 252 0.73 -2.99 -37.62
C GLY A 252 0.53 -1.63 -38.30
N HIS A 253 1.58 -1.09 -38.93
CA HIS A 253 1.50 0.16 -39.67
C HIS A 253 0.74 -0.02 -40.98
N THR A 254 -0.03 1.00 -41.39
CA THR A 254 -0.68 1.02 -42.70
C THR A 254 0.37 0.81 -43.80
N GLU A 255 0.19 -0.27 -44.55
CA GLU A 255 1.08 -0.67 -45.62
C GLU A 255 0.98 0.29 -46.80
N SER A 256 2.12 0.82 -47.22
CA SER A 256 2.26 1.76 -48.32
C SER A 256 3.74 1.94 -48.65
N GLY A 257 4.03 2.28 -49.90
CA GLY A 257 5.37 2.62 -50.31
C GLY A 257 5.41 3.00 -51.76
N ASP A 258 6.21 4.01 -52.09
CA ASP A 258 6.41 4.47 -53.46
C ASP A 258 7.92 4.57 -53.70
N ALA A 259 8.44 3.98 -54.77
CA ALA A 259 9.86 4.12 -55.12
C ALA A 259 10.12 5.56 -55.54
N TYR A 260 9.59 6.00 -56.67
CA TYR A 260 9.83 7.35 -57.20
C TYR A 260 8.51 8.13 -57.30
N ILE A 261 8.42 9.25 -56.58
CA ILE A 261 7.25 10.15 -56.60
C ILE A 261 7.51 11.32 -57.55
N MET A 262 6.73 11.38 -58.63
CA MET A 262 6.82 12.36 -59.71
C MET A 262 6.10 13.68 -59.38
N GLY A 263 6.49 14.32 -58.28
CA GLY A 263 5.95 15.63 -57.85
C GLY A 263 4.64 15.58 -57.05
N GLY A 264 3.77 14.58 -57.27
CA GLY A 264 2.47 14.45 -56.58
C GLY A 264 1.49 15.56 -56.95
N ASP A 265 0.68 16.04 -55.99
CA ASP A 265 -0.29 17.12 -56.22
C ASP A 265 0.34 18.54 -56.29
N SER A 266 1.66 18.63 -56.49
CA SER A 266 2.36 19.93 -56.52
C SER A 266 2.17 20.64 -57.86
N ALA A 267 1.96 21.96 -57.82
CA ALA A 267 1.90 22.82 -59.00
C ALA A 267 3.28 23.21 -59.59
N GLY A 268 4.39 22.69 -59.03
CA GLY A 268 5.74 22.97 -59.54
C GLY A 268 6.12 22.07 -60.72
N SER A 269 6.74 22.65 -61.76
CA SER A 269 7.28 21.88 -62.90
C SER A 269 8.44 20.97 -62.49
N SER A 270 8.55 19.83 -63.15
CA SER A 270 9.74 18.98 -63.14
C SER A 270 10.20 18.73 -64.56
N ASP A 271 11.49 18.92 -64.81
CA ASP A 271 12.15 18.72 -66.10
C ASP A 271 13.30 17.73 -65.88
N VAL A 272 13.10 16.44 -66.20
CA VAL A 272 14.00 15.37 -65.75
C VAL A 272 14.46 14.40 -66.84
N ASN A 273 15.75 14.02 -66.75
CA ASN A 273 16.28 12.81 -67.38
C ASN A 273 16.33 11.67 -66.34
N ILE A 274 15.59 10.58 -66.57
CA ILE A 274 15.59 9.36 -65.75
C ILE A 274 16.22 8.24 -66.59
N ILE A 275 17.50 7.95 -66.39
CA ILE A 275 18.27 7.11 -67.33
C ILE A 275 18.97 5.95 -66.63
N ASN A 276 18.81 4.73 -67.16
CA ASN A 276 19.59 3.55 -66.80
C ASN A 276 19.65 3.25 -65.28
N ASN A 277 18.53 3.43 -64.57
CA ASN A 277 18.38 3.07 -63.17
C ASN A 277 17.84 1.64 -63.01
N TYR A 278 18.13 1.02 -61.86
CA TYR A 278 17.59 -0.30 -61.52
C TYR A 278 16.70 -0.20 -60.26
N PHE A 279 15.41 -0.49 -60.42
CA PHE A 279 14.45 -0.54 -59.32
C PHE A 279 14.19 -2.00 -58.94
N ILE A 280 14.63 -2.40 -57.75
CA ILE A 280 14.58 -3.77 -57.27
C ILE A 280 13.68 -3.83 -56.02
N GLY A 281 12.52 -4.47 -56.15
CA GLY A 281 11.62 -4.75 -55.05
C GLY A 281 12.21 -5.78 -54.10
N GLY A 282 12.07 -5.52 -52.80
CA GLY A 282 12.50 -6.44 -51.74
C GLY A 282 11.33 -6.94 -50.89
N PRO A 283 11.61 -7.60 -49.76
CA PRO A 283 10.58 -8.10 -48.84
C PRO A 283 9.52 -7.07 -48.43
N ASN A 284 9.89 -5.79 -48.30
CA ASN A 284 9.01 -4.70 -47.87
C ASN A 284 8.31 -3.95 -49.01
N THR A 285 8.54 -4.35 -50.25
CA THR A 285 7.83 -3.82 -51.42
C THR A 285 6.52 -4.61 -51.62
N SER A 286 5.47 -4.03 -52.20
CA SER A 286 4.28 -4.80 -52.58
C SER A 286 4.51 -5.51 -53.91
N THR A 287 4.08 -6.77 -54.01
CA THR A 287 4.11 -7.54 -55.27
C THR A 287 3.08 -7.05 -56.28
N SER A 288 2.11 -6.23 -55.86
CA SER A 288 1.10 -5.64 -56.73
C SER A 288 1.58 -4.42 -57.51
N VAL A 289 2.78 -3.90 -57.21
CA VAL A 289 3.36 -2.74 -57.89
C VAL A 289 3.84 -3.16 -59.27
N SER A 290 3.30 -2.54 -60.32
CA SER A 290 3.62 -2.82 -61.73
C SER A 290 4.62 -1.84 -62.36
N THR A 291 4.89 -0.70 -61.70
CA THR A 291 5.89 0.30 -62.10
C THR A 291 6.48 0.96 -60.84
N PRO A 292 7.77 1.34 -60.81
CA PRO A 292 8.36 2.02 -59.66
C PRO A 292 7.96 3.51 -59.56
N PHE A 293 7.28 4.06 -60.56
CA PHE A 293 6.89 5.47 -60.63
C PHE A 293 5.43 5.67 -60.23
N ASN A 294 5.16 6.68 -59.39
CA ASN A 294 3.79 6.98 -58.97
C ASN A 294 3.54 8.49 -58.82
N ARG A 295 2.25 8.86 -58.78
CA ARG A 295 1.73 10.20 -58.49
C ARG A 295 2.30 11.28 -59.41
N GLY A 296 2.39 10.98 -60.71
CA GLY A 296 2.74 11.98 -61.71
C GLY A 296 1.55 12.87 -62.05
N ASN A 297 1.86 14.03 -62.62
CA ASN A 297 0.89 14.98 -63.15
C ASN A 297 1.43 15.62 -64.43
N ALA A 298 0.60 16.41 -65.12
CA ALA A 298 0.94 17.03 -66.40
C ALA A 298 2.09 18.07 -66.35
N ASN A 299 2.56 18.47 -65.16
CA ASN A 299 3.73 19.33 -64.97
C ASN A 299 5.03 18.54 -64.80
N PHE A 300 5.01 17.21 -64.94
CA PHE A 300 6.19 16.36 -64.81
C PHE A 300 6.70 15.92 -66.18
N PHE A 301 7.59 16.71 -66.77
CA PHE A 301 8.20 16.46 -68.07
C PHE A 301 9.45 15.58 -67.93
N LEU A 302 9.48 14.44 -68.61
CA LEU A 302 10.55 13.46 -68.43
C LEU A 302 11.02 12.77 -69.72
N TYR A 303 12.30 12.41 -69.77
CA TYR A 303 12.84 11.39 -70.67
C TYR A 303 13.32 10.18 -69.86
N GLY A 304 12.77 8.99 -70.13
CA GLY A 304 12.83 7.84 -69.23
C GLY A 304 13.40 6.56 -69.86
N SER A 305 14.66 6.56 -70.32
CA SER A 305 15.24 5.45 -71.09
C SER A 305 16.08 4.48 -70.26
N GLY A 306 16.06 3.19 -70.62
CA GLY A 306 16.95 2.15 -70.09
C GLY A 306 16.75 1.79 -68.61
N ASN A 307 15.65 2.20 -67.99
CA ASN A 307 15.33 1.88 -66.59
C ASN A 307 14.73 0.47 -66.49
N TYR A 308 15.18 -0.32 -65.51
CA TYR A 308 14.68 -1.67 -65.25
C TYR A 308 13.88 -1.73 -63.94
N PHE A 309 12.81 -2.51 -63.94
CA PHE A 309 12.00 -2.82 -62.77
C PHE A 309 11.95 -4.32 -62.53
N ASP A 310 12.43 -4.74 -61.36
CA ASP A 310 12.45 -6.12 -60.92
C ASP A 310 11.78 -6.23 -59.56
N ASN A 311 10.60 -6.82 -59.48
CA ASN A 311 9.84 -6.99 -58.23
C ASN A 311 9.47 -8.46 -57.98
N ASN A 312 10.13 -9.39 -58.69
CA ASN A 312 9.83 -10.81 -58.59
C ASN A 312 10.51 -11.48 -57.38
N ARG A 313 11.56 -10.85 -56.81
CA ARG A 313 12.29 -11.27 -55.61
C ARG A 313 12.90 -12.68 -55.71
N ASN A 314 13.33 -13.07 -56.90
CA ASN A 314 13.85 -14.42 -57.16
C ASN A 314 15.36 -14.56 -56.91
N GLY A 315 16.05 -13.50 -56.52
CA GLY A 315 17.51 -13.51 -56.31
C GLY A 315 18.32 -13.36 -57.59
N MET A 316 17.69 -13.00 -58.71
CA MET A 316 18.31 -12.70 -60.00
C MET A 316 18.02 -11.23 -60.37
N LEU A 317 18.77 -10.68 -61.31
CA LEU A 317 18.52 -9.36 -61.90
C LEU A 317 17.90 -9.55 -63.28
N ASP A 318 16.66 -10.02 -63.31
CA ASP A 318 15.93 -10.38 -64.54
C ASP A 318 14.62 -9.58 -64.71
N GLY A 319 14.59 -8.36 -64.14
CA GLY A 319 13.52 -7.39 -64.32
C GLY A 319 13.24 -7.01 -65.77
N THR A 320 12.15 -6.27 -65.96
CA THR A 320 11.72 -5.78 -67.27
C THR A 320 12.09 -4.32 -67.48
N LEU A 321 12.29 -3.95 -68.75
CA LEU A 321 12.47 -2.56 -69.12
C LEU A 321 11.16 -1.78 -68.86
N VAL A 322 11.25 -0.63 -68.19
CA VAL A 322 10.11 0.25 -67.95
C VAL A 322 9.66 0.87 -69.28
N PRO A 323 8.40 0.72 -69.69
CA PRO A 323 7.92 1.26 -70.97
C PRO A 323 7.85 2.80 -70.94
N GLN A 324 8.19 3.43 -72.06
CA GLN A 324 8.17 4.89 -72.22
C GLN A 324 6.77 5.41 -72.60
N ASP A 325 5.78 5.06 -71.78
CA ASP A 325 4.38 5.46 -71.93
C ASP A 325 3.73 5.65 -70.54
N LEU A 326 2.42 5.89 -70.49
CA LEU A 326 1.69 6.12 -69.24
C LEU A 326 1.61 4.89 -68.32
N THR A 327 1.93 3.68 -68.80
CA THR A 327 1.98 2.47 -67.97
C THR A 327 3.28 2.37 -67.17
N GLY A 328 4.39 2.84 -67.76
CA GLY A 328 5.67 2.96 -67.07
C GLY A 328 5.80 4.25 -66.28
N TYR A 329 5.36 5.37 -66.86
CA TYR A 329 5.43 6.70 -66.26
C TYR A 329 4.03 7.33 -66.18
N PRO A 330 3.28 7.11 -65.08
CA PRO A 330 1.91 7.60 -64.94
C PRO A 330 1.85 9.11 -64.62
N THR A 331 2.18 9.95 -65.60
CA THR A 331 2.10 11.42 -65.52
C THR A 331 0.69 11.97 -65.78
N GLY A 332 -0.21 11.14 -66.31
CA GLY A 332 -1.57 11.55 -66.71
C GLY A 332 -1.65 12.27 -68.05
N ASP A 333 -0.52 12.65 -68.65
CA ASP A 333 -0.44 13.23 -70.00
C ASP A 333 0.76 12.66 -70.76
N ALA A 334 0.51 11.92 -71.82
CA ALA A 334 1.57 11.31 -72.65
C ALA A 334 2.49 12.36 -73.29
N ALA A 335 2.04 13.61 -73.49
CA ALA A 335 2.87 14.68 -74.04
C ALA A 335 4.00 15.13 -73.10
N SER A 336 3.87 14.85 -71.80
CA SER A 336 4.93 15.09 -70.81
C SER A 336 6.04 14.03 -70.83
N ILE A 337 5.84 12.91 -71.55
CA ILE A 337 6.86 11.88 -71.77
C ILE A 337 7.58 12.20 -73.08
N LEU A 338 8.80 12.74 -72.96
CA LEU A 338 9.58 13.26 -74.08
C LEU A 338 10.26 12.13 -74.87
N SER A 339 10.44 12.33 -76.17
CA SER A 339 11.13 11.39 -77.07
C SER A 339 12.66 11.61 -77.13
N THR A 340 13.15 12.74 -76.63
CA THR A 340 14.58 13.09 -76.56
C THR A 340 14.95 13.57 -75.16
N PRO A 341 16.15 13.25 -74.66
CA PRO A 341 16.62 13.75 -73.38
C PRO A 341 16.85 15.27 -73.40
N TYR A 342 16.77 15.89 -72.22
CA TYR A 342 17.26 17.25 -72.03
C TYR A 342 18.80 17.30 -72.15
N ASP A 343 19.36 18.39 -72.68
CA ASP A 343 20.82 18.61 -72.78
C ASP A 343 21.40 19.17 -71.46
N TYR A 344 21.03 18.59 -70.32
CA TYR A 344 21.45 19.04 -68.99
C TYR A 344 21.74 17.87 -68.09
N PRO A 345 22.64 18.14 -67.15
CA PRO A 345 23.98 17.62 -67.21
C PRO A 345 23.91 16.12 -67.50
N PHE A 346 24.54 15.69 -68.59
CA PHE A 346 25.09 14.35 -68.64
C PHE A 346 26.17 14.33 -69.73
N LYS A 347 27.45 14.45 -69.35
CA LYS A 347 28.57 14.12 -70.26
C LYS A 347 29.69 13.37 -69.53
N ASN A 348 29.35 12.11 -69.25
CA ASN A 348 30.13 10.86 -69.27
C ASN A 348 29.20 9.78 -69.88
N THR A 349 29.72 8.65 -70.39
CA THR A 349 28.86 7.59 -70.97
C THR A 349 28.02 6.93 -69.85
N PRO A 350 26.68 7.04 -69.86
CA PRO A 350 25.86 6.41 -68.84
C PRO A 350 26.03 4.88 -68.90
N LEU A 351 26.17 4.26 -67.73
CA LEU A 351 26.26 2.81 -67.60
C LEU A 351 24.92 2.17 -67.97
N THR A 352 24.89 0.88 -68.31
CA THR A 352 23.63 0.12 -68.30
C THR A 352 23.10 0.02 -66.86
N ALA A 353 21.81 -0.25 -66.67
CA ALA A 353 21.25 -0.44 -65.32
C ALA A 353 21.97 -1.55 -64.53
N GLN A 354 22.39 -2.63 -65.20
CA GLN A 354 23.19 -3.70 -64.60
C GLN A 354 24.58 -3.20 -64.16
N ASN A 355 25.31 -2.51 -65.04
CA ASN A 355 26.63 -2.00 -64.69
C ASN A 355 26.55 -0.91 -63.59
N ALA A 356 25.43 -0.17 -63.52
CA ALA A 356 25.15 0.75 -62.43
C ALA A 356 24.99 0.01 -61.09
N TYR A 357 24.24 -1.11 -61.07
CA TYR A 357 24.16 -2.00 -59.91
C TYR A 357 25.55 -2.51 -59.48
N ASP A 358 26.36 -3.01 -60.41
CA ASP A 358 27.69 -3.55 -60.11
C ASP A 358 28.62 -2.48 -59.52
N LYS A 359 28.56 -1.26 -60.07
CA LYS A 359 29.30 -0.11 -59.52
C LYS A 359 28.82 0.26 -58.12
N ILE A 360 27.50 0.28 -57.88
CA ILE A 360 26.95 0.60 -56.56
C ILE A 360 27.36 -0.44 -55.52
N VAL A 361 27.27 -1.73 -55.85
CA VAL A 361 27.72 -2.81 -54.97
C VAL A 361 29.19 -2.65 -54.61
N SER A 362 30.05 -2.32 -55.58
CA SER A 362 31.49 -2.19 -55.34
C SER A 362 31.88 -0.93 -54.59
N SER A 363 31.26 0.22 -54.88
CA SER A 363 31.81 1.50 -54.41
C SER A 363 30.82 2.49 -53.80
N ALA A 364 29.50 2.31 -53.81
CA ALA A 364 28.60 3.33 -53.24
C ALA A 364 28.75 3.54 -51.73
N GLY A 365 28.40 4.74 -51.26
CA GLY A 365 28.47 5.18 -49.88
C GLY A 365 29.90 5.54 -49.47
N ALA A 366 30.14 5.69 -48.17
CA ALA A 366 31.49 5.86 -47.64
C ALA A 366 32.24 4.51 -47.76
N SER A 367 32.68 4.18 -48.97
CA SER A 367 33.32 2.89 -49.28
C SER A 367 34.82 2.89 -49.02
N TYR A 368 35.44 4.07 -49.00
CA TYR A 368 36.84 4.28 -48.63
C TYR A 368 36.94 5.01 -47.28
N PRO A 369 37.87 4.63 -46.38
CA PRO A 369 38.83 3.53 -46.52
C PRO A 369 38.18 2.15 -46.51
N ARG A 370 37.15 1.92 -45.68
CA ARG A 370 36.39 0.66 -45.62
C ARG A 370 34.95 0.97 -45.26
N ARG A 371 33.98 0.20 -45.78
CA ARG A 371 32.59 0.24 -45.28
C ARG A 371 32.52 -0.30 -43.86
N ASP A 372 31.72 0.34 -43.02
CA ASP A 372 31.44 -0.19 -41.68
C ASP A 372 30.35 -1.27 -41.70
N GLN A 373 30.00 -1.83 -40.54
CA GLN A 373 29.06 -2.94 -40.45
C GLN A 373 27.66 -2.64 -41.02
N VAL A 374 27.17 -1.41 -40.85
CA VAL A 374 25.83 -1.01 -41.32
C VAL A 374 25.84 -0.80 -42.83
N ASP A 375 26.87 -0.16 -43.38
CA ASP A 375 27.01 0.00 -44.83
C ASP A 375 27.17 -1.36 -45.52
N ASN A 376 27.95 -2.29 -44.94
CA ASN A 376 28.09 -3.65 -45.43
C ASN A 376 26.77 -4.44 -45.36
N LEU A 377 25.97 -4.26 -44.31
CA LEU A 377 24.64 -4.88 -44.22
C LEU A 377 23.72 -4.43 -45.35
N MET A 378 23.67 -3.12 -45.64
CA MET A 378 22.87 -2.58 -46.75
C MET A 378 23.33 -3.12 -48.12
N ILE A 379 24.64 -3.26 -48.32
CA ILE A 379 25.17 -3.83 -49.56
C ILE A 379 24.89 -5.32 -49.65
N SER A 380 24.98 -6.06 -48.55
CA SER A 380 24.59 -7.46 -48.47
C SER A 380 23.11 -7.65 -48.81
N ASP A 381 22.23 -6.81 -48.26
CA ASP A 381 20.80 -6.78 -48.60
C ASP A 381 20.60 -6.56 -50.10
N LEU A 382 21.29 -5.57 -50.69
CA LEU A 382 21.24 -5.33 -52.14
C LEU A 382 21.76 -6.51 -52.97
N MET A 383 22.82 -7.17 -52.51
CA MET A 383 23.43 -8.33 -53.17
C MET A 383 22.51 -9.56 -53.20
N SER A 384 21.54 -9.62 -52.28
CA SER A 384 20.49 -10.64 -52.24
C SER A 384 19.48 -10.55 -53.39
N LYS A 385 19.47 -9.43 -54.14
CA LYS A 385 18.63 -9.21 -55.33
C LYS A 385 17.14 -9.49 -55.07
N GLY A 386 16.63 -8.90 -53.99
CA GLY A 386 15.21 -8.89 -53.64
C GLY A 386 14.79 -9.97 -52.64
N THR A 387 15.68 -10.91 -52.29
CA THR A 387 15.36 -12.03 -51.39
C THR A 387 15.47 -11.68 -49.91
N ALA A 388 16.33 -10.73 -49.55
CA ALA A 388 16.55 -10.30 -48.17
C ALA A 388 16.57 -8.78 -48.05
N ALA A 389 16.09 -8.28 -46.91
CA ALA A 389 16.28 -6.89 -46.53
C ALA A 389 16.08 -6.72 -45.04
N THR A 390 16.80 -5.77 -44.46
CA THR A 390 16.69 -5.42 -43.04
C THR A 390 15.65 -4.33 -42.84
N TYR A 391 14.61 -4.63 -42.06
CA TYR A 391 13.61 -3.67 -41.62
C TYR A 391 14.00 -3.09 -40.25
N VAL A 392 14.38 -1.82 -40.23
CA VAL A 392 14.83 -1.14 -38.99
C VAL A 392 13.70 -0.26 -38.46
N TYR A 393 13.06 -0.69 -37.38
CA TYR A 393 12.05 0.11 -36.70
C TYR A 393 12.71 1.17 -35.81
N VAL A 394 13.72 0.76 -35.04
CA VAL A 394 14.60 1.62 -34.24
C VAL A 394 16.06 1.14 -34.32
N GLN A 395 17.03 2.03 -34.05
CA GLN A 395 18.46 1.72 -34.11
C GLN A 395 18.85 0.41 -33.40
N SER A 396 18.31 0.18 -32.19
CA SER A 396 18.62 -0.99 -31.36
C SER A 396 18.18 -2.33 -31.95
N ASP A 397 17.39 -2.33 -33.03
CA ASP A 397 17.02 -3.57 -33.73
C ASP A 397 18.25 -4.26 -34.32
N LEU A 398 19.24 -3.49 -34.78
CA LEU A 398 20.49 -4.06 -35.31
C LEU A 398 21.35 -4.71 -34.21
N THR A 399 21.27 -4.21 -32.97
CA THR A 399 21.88 -4.89 -31.82
C THR A 399 21.21 -6.24 -31.56
N LYS A 400 19.88 -6.31 -31.63
CA LYS A 400 19.13 -7.56 -31.37
C LYS A 400 19.28 -8.57 -32.49
N GLN A 401 19.27 -8.12 -33.75
CA GLN A 401 19.29 -9.00 -34.92
C GLN A 401 20.70 -9.47 -35.27
N PHE A 402 21.71 -8.59 -35.14
CA PHE A 402 23.06 -8.86 -35.63
C PHE A 402 24.16 -8.70 -34.57
N GLY A 403 23.81 -8.37 -33.33
CA GLY A 403 24.81 -8.15 -32.27
C GLY A 403 25.61 -6.86 -32.43
N PHE A 404 25.15 -5.92 -33.27
CA PHE A 404 25.87 -4.66 -33.49
C PHE A 404 25.95 -3.85 -32.19
N ILE A 405 27.17 -3.47 -31.82
CA ILE A 405 27.47 -2.64 -30.64
C ILE A 405 27.05 -1.16 -30.89
N ASN A 406 27.32 -0.27 -29.93
CA ASN A 406 27.00 1.16 -30.02
C ASN A 406 25.51 1.43 -30.32
N GLY A 407 24.63 0.69 -29.64
CA GLY A 407 23.17 0.79 -29.80
C GLY A 407 22.64 0.40 -31.18
N GLY A 408 23.45 -0.24 -32.01
CA GLY A 408 23.11 -0.66 -33.38
C GLY A 408 23.95 0.01 -34.47
N ALA A 409 24.80 0.99 -34.12
CA ALA A 409 25.75 1.62 -35.05
C ALA A 409 26.90 0.72 -35.50
N GLY A 410 27.10 -0.41 -34.82
CA GLY A 410 28.23 -1.29 -35.07
C GLY A 410 29.54 -0.69 -34.58
N HIS A 411 30.63 -1.38 -34.88
CA HIS A 411 31.98 -0.85 -34.66
C HIS A 411 32.42 0.03 -35.83
N VAL A 412 33.27 1.00 -35.51
CA VAL A 412 34.06 1.78 -36.47
C VAL A 412 35.44 1.94 -35.82
N TYR A 413 36.37 1.06 -36.19
CA TYR A 413 37.70 1.07 -35.59
C TYR A 413 38.57 2.13 -36.26
N GLY A 414 39.17 3.00 -35.45
CA GLY A 414 40.21 3.92 -35.92
C GLY A 414 41.56 3.22 -36.03
N ALA A 415 42.44 3.76 -36.89
CA ALA A 415 43.84 3.37 -36.98
C ALA A 415 44.74 4.58 -36.69
N PRO A 416 46.05 4.37 -36.40
CA PRO A 416 47.01 5.46 -36.34
C PRO A 416 47.02 6.27 -37.64
N ALA A 417 47.04 7.59 -37.54
CA ALA A 417 47.24 8.43 -38.72
C ALA A 417 48.69 8.29 -39.23
N PRO A 418 48.91 8.32 -40.55
CA PRO A 418 50.25 8.43 -41.12
C PRO A 418 50.99 9.65 -40.58
N LEU A 419 52.32 9.52 -40.44
CA LEU A 419 53.19 10.63 -40.04
C LEU A 419 53.07 11.79 -41.04
N ASP A 420 52.93 12.99 -40.49
CA ASP A 420 52.81 14.28 -41.16
C ASP A 420 53.52 15.28 -40.25
N SER A 421 54.74 15.63 -40.62
CA SER A 421 55.69 16.33 -39.76
C SER A 421 55.38 17.82 -39.61
N ASP A 422 54.75 18.45 -40.60
CA ASP A 422 54.39 19.87 -40.57
C ASP A 422 52.89 20.15 -40.34
N ASN A 423 52.08 19.10 -40.25
CA ASN A 423 50.64 19.13 -39.99
C ASN A 423 49.82 19.83 -41.07
N ASP A 424 50.22 19.67 -42.33
CA ASP A 424 49.52 20.23 -43.49
C ASP A 424 48.44 19.31 -44.10
N GLY A 425 48.27 18.12 -43.50
CA GLY A 425 47.26 17.15 -43.89
C GLY A 425 47.71 16.15 -44.94
N MET A 426 48.93 16.28 -45.48
CA MET A 426 49.56 15.31 -46.38
C MET A 426 50.59 14.48 -45.59
N PRO A 427 50.66 13.14 -45.77
CA PRO A 427 51.68 12.34 -45.12
C PRO A 427 53.08 12.54 -45.70
N ASP A 428 54.11 12.53 -44.85
CA ASP A 428 55.53 12.67 -45.25
C ASP A 428 55.91 11.74 -46.42
N ALA A 429 55.44 10.48 -46.37
CA ALA A 429 55.72 9.48 -47.38
C ALA A 429 55.10 9.82 -48.74
N TRP A 430 53.93 10.47 -48.73
CA TRP A 430 53.29 10.94 -49.95
C TRP A 430 53.98 12.18 -50.50
N GLU A 431 54.38 13.11 -49.64
CA GLU A 431 55.13 14.30 -50.03
C GLU A 431 56.50 13.97 -50.64
N ASP A 432 57.27 13.10 -49.98
CA ASP A 432 58.57 12.61 -50.49
C ASP A 432 58.38 11.97 -51.88
N ALA A 433 57.30 11.21 -52.09
CA ALA A 433 56.99 10.57 -53.37
C ALA A 433 56.56 11.56 -54.47
N ASN A 434 56.06 12.74 -54.09
CA ASN A 434 55.60 13.79 -55.01
C ASN A 434 56.57 14.98 -55.10
N GLY A 435 57.75 14.90 -54.46
CA GLY A 435 58.78 15.93 -54.50
C GLY A 435 58.42 17.21 -53.75
N LEU A 436 57.56 17.12 -52.74
CA LEU A 436 57.19 18.21 -51.83
C LEU A 436 58.08 18.22 -50.59
N ASN A 437 57.98 19.26 -49.75
CA ASN A 437 58.81 19.38 -48.57
C ASN A 437 57.99 19.18 -47.30
N LYS A 438 58.10 17.98 -46.72
CA LYS A 438 57.47 17.54 -45.45
C LYS A 438 57.72 18.36 -44.18
N ASN A 439 58.38 19.50 -44.30
CA ASN A 439 58.60 20.44 -43.21
C ASN A 439 58.12 21.86 -43.58
N ASN A 440 57.31 22.00 -44.64
CA ASN A 440 56.81 23.26 -45.18
C ASN A 440 55.29 23.20 -45.40
N PRO A 441 54.49 23.59 -44.40
CA PRO A 441 53.04 23.40 -44.45
C PRO A 441 52.32 24.32 -45.46
N ALA A 442 53.05 25.23 -46.11
CA ALA A 442 52.50 26.13 -47.11
C ALA A 442 52.35 25.46 -48.49
N ASP A 443 53.03 24.36 -48.76
CA ASP A 443 52.98 23.72 -50.08
C ASP A 443 51.70 22.87 -50.28
N ALA A 444 51.02 22.40 -49.23
CA ALA A 444 49.65 21.86 -49.31
C ALA A 444 48.69 22.76 -50.11
N LEU A 445 48.76 24.07 -49.88
CA LEU A 445 47.90 25.08 -50.51
C LEU A 445 48.51 25.69 -51.78
N ALA A 446 49.67 25.21 -52.23
CA ALA A 446 50.21 25.55 -53.53
C ALA A 446 49.54 24.74 -54.64
N TYR A 447 49.43 25.31 -55.84
CA TYR A 447 48.98 24.58 -57.02
C TYR A 447 49.99 23.49 -57.38
N SER A 448 49.48 22.29 -57.67
CA SER A 448 50.30 21.13 -58.00
C SER A 448 51.02 21.31 -59.34
N THR A 449 52.27 20.86 -59.40
CA THR A 449 53.05 20.87 -60.65
C THR A 449 52.66 19.74 -61.60
N THR A 450 52.07 18.65 -61.10
CA THR A 450 51.63 17.49 -61.89
C THR A 450 50.15 17.56 -62.24
N SER A 451 49.36 18.37 -61.53
CA SER A 451 47.94 18.61 -61.77
C SER A 451 47.59 20.07 -61.50
N SER A 452 48.04 20.98 -62.38
CA SER A 452 48.03 22.44 -62.19
C SER A 452 46.67 23.10 -61.96
N GLN A 453 45.57 22.36 -62.12
CA GLN A 453 44.22 22.80 -61.81
C GLN A 453 43.80 22.57 -60.34
N TYR A 454 44.58 21.79 -59.59
CA TYR A 454 44.31 21.38 -58.20
C TYR A 454 45.43 21.86 -57.27
N LEU A 455 45.10 22.08 -55.98
CA LEU A 455 46.09 22.27 -54.93
C LEU A 455 46.75 20.93 -54.57
N ASN A 456 47.96 20.91 -54.00
CA ASN A 456 48.63 19.67 -53.61
C ASN A 456 47.78 18.82 -52.65
N ILE A 457 47.14 19.45 -51.66
CA ILE A 457 46.21 18.76 -50.76
C ILE A 457 45.06 18.08 -51.51
N GLU A 458 44.58 18.69 -52.59
CA GLU A 458 43.51 18.12 -53.41
C GLU A 458 44.00 16.94 -54.24
N VAL A 459 45.22 17.01 -54.77
CA VAL A 459 45.85 15.88 -55.47
C VAL A 459 46.01 14.69 -54.52
N TYR A 460 46.43 14.93 -53.28
CA TYR A 460 46.51 13.91 -52.25
C TYR A 460 45.13 13.27 -51.96
N ILE A 461 44.13 14.05 -51.54
CA ILE A 461 42.82 13.50 -51.15
C ILE A 461 42.05 12.85 -52.32
N ASN A 462 42.29 13.30 -53.56
CA ASN A 462 41.71 12.69 -54.75
C ASN A 462 42.48 11.42 -55.18
N GLY A 463 43.76 11.32 -54.84
CA GLY A 463 44.60 10.17 -55.15
C GLY A 463 44.40 8.97 -54.23
N LEU A 464 43.94 9.19 -52.98
CA LEU A 464 43.75 8.13 -51.97
C LEU A 464 42.92 6.94 -52.47
N ILE A 465 41.85 7.22 -53.22
CA ILE A 465 40.94 6.18 -53.75
C ILE A 465 41.57 5.28 -54.82
N ASN A 466 42.75 5.65 -55.34
CA ASN A 466 43.52 4.85 -56.29
C ASN A 466 44.55 3.94 -55.59
N THR A 467 44.59 3.98 -54.26
CA THR A 467 45.47 3.14 -53.45
C THR A 467 44.64 2.15 -52.64
N VAL A 468 45.22 0.99 -52.33
CA VAL A 468 44.59 0.08 -51.37
C VAL A 468 44.73 0.73 -49.98
N PRO A 469 43.63 0.90 -49.21
CA PRO A 469 43.73 1.41 -47.85
C PRO A 469 44.67 0.53 -47.04
N SER A 470 45.54 1.14 -46.23
CA SER A 470 46.44 0.39 -45.36
C SER A 470 45.66 -0.58 -44.46
N ASP A 471 46.20 -1.79 -44.30
CA ASP A 471 45.80 -2.65 -43.20
C ASP A 471 46.23 -2.03 -41.87
N PHE A 472 45.49 -2.35 -40.81
CA PHE A 472 45.75 -1.86 -39.46
C PHE A 472 45.33 -2.93 -38.47
N VAL A 473 46.01 -2.96 -37.31
CA VAL A 473 45.62 -3.88 -36.25
C VAL A 473 44.27 -3.49 -35.65
N ILE A 474 43.33 -4.41 -35.64
CA ILE A 474 41.97 -4.27 -35.13
C ILE A 474 41.93 -4.65 -33.63
N PRO A 475 41.32 -3.83 -32.76
CA PRO A 475 41.26 -4.14 -31.33
C PRO A 475 40.51 -5.46 -31.03
N PRO A 476 40.93 -6.20 -29.99
CA PRO A 476 40.15 -7.33 -29.47
C PRO A 476 38.78 -6.89 -28.97
N THR A 477 37.81 -7.79 -29.04
CA THR A 477 36.44 -7.56 -28.56
C THR A 477 35.93 -8.70 -27.69
N ALA A 478 34.70 -8.57 -27.18
CA ALA A 478 33.99 -9.62 -26.42
C ALA A 478 34.78 -10.17 -25.22
N ILE A 479 35.37 -9.28 -24.40
CA ILE A 479 36.09 -9.70 -23.20
C ILE A 479 35.13 -10.34 -22.20
N THR A 480 35.41 -11.59 -21.82
CA THR A 480 34.68 -12.35 -20.83
C THR A 480 35.60 -12.85 -19.72
N PHE A 481 35.04 -13.15 -18.55
CA PHE A 481 35.79 -13.49 -17.36
C PHE A 481 35.29 -14.78 -16.71
N ASN A 482 36.22 -15.63 -16.28
CA ASN A 482 35.98 -16.72 -15.33
C ASN A 482 36.86 -16.51 -14.10
N ALA A 483 36.26 -16.13 -12.98
CA ALA A 483 36.97 -15.83 -11.74
C ALA A 483 36.79 -16.95 -10.70
N SER A 484 37.84 -17.29 -9.96
CA SER A 484 37.82 -18.30 -8.90
C SER A 484 38.75 -17.91 -7.75
N SER A 485 38.47 -18.41 -6.55
CA SER A 485 39.25 -18.13 -5.34
C SER A 485 39.61 -19.42 -4.62
N VAL A 486 40.81 -19.47 -4.04
CA VAL A 486 41.33 -20.58 -3.25
C VAL A 486 41.76 -20.07 -1.87
N GLU A 487 41.54 -20.87 -0.82
CA GLU A 487 41.89 -20.51 0.56
C GLU A 487 43.31 -20.92 0.96
N THR A 488 43.87 -21.97 0.34
CA THR A 488 45.17 -22.55 0.73
C THR A 488 46.10 -22.69 -0.48
N PRO A 489 47.44 -22.62 -0.30
CA PRO A 489 48.16 -22.38 0.96
C PRO A 489 48.12 -20.92 1.45
N THR A 490 47.87 -19.96 0.55
CA THR A 490 47.63 -18.55 0.87
C THR A 490 46.39 -18.09 0.12
N PRO A 491 45.41 -17.43 0.77
CA PRO A 491 44.19 -17.03 0.10
C PRO A 491 44.44 -16.10 -1.09
N SER A 492 43.96 -16.51 -2.27
CA SER A 492 44.16 -15.77 -3.51
C SER A 492 43.07 -16.10 -4.53
N SER A 493 42.92 -15.22 -5.51
CA SER A 493 42.02 -15.40 -6.64
C SER A 493 42.79 -15.45 -7.96
N LYS A 494 42.13 -16.00 -8.97
CA LYS A 494 42.55 -15.90 -10.37
C LYS A 494 41.37 -15.50 -11.25
N ILE A 495 41.65 -14.77 -12.31
CA ILE A 495 40.72 -14.41 -13.37
C ILE A 495 41.27 -14.96 -14.68
N ILE A 496 40.47 -15.76 -15.38
CA ILE A 496 40.72 -16.15 -16.76
C ILE A 496 39.95 -15.19 -17.65
N LEU A 497 40.69 -14.39 -18.42
CA LEU A 497 40.17 -13.51 -19.46
C LEU A 497 40.08 -14.30 -20.77
N ASN A 498 38.99 -14.13 -21.51
CA ASN A 498 38.91 -14.58 -22.89
C ASN A 498 38.42 -13.43 -23.76
N TRP A 499 38.86 -13.35 -25.00
CA TRP A 499 38.46 -12.32 -25.96
C TRP A 499 38.36 -12.89 -27.37
N THR A 500 37.71 -12.16 -28.26
CA THR A 500 37.73 -12.42 -29.69
C THR A 500 38.92 -11.70 -30.31
N ASP A 501 39.73 -12.46 -31.04
CA ASP A 501 40.73 -11.93 -31.93
C ASP A 501 40.08 -11.44 -33.24
N ASN A 502 40.28 -10.17 -33.56
CA ASN A 502 39.74 -9.54 -34.78
C ASN A 502 40.85 -9.12 -35.75
N SER A 503 42.11 -9.35 -35.41
CA SER A 503 43.25 -9.05 -36.27
C SER A 503 43.78 -10.35 -36.87
N ASP A 504 44.35 -10.25 -38.06
CA ASP A 504 45.10 -11.34 -38.69
C ASP A 504 46.58 -10.96 -38.93
N ASN A 505 46.95 -9.73 -38.57
CA ASN A 505 48.26 -9.13 -38.78
C ASN A 505 48.99 -8.77 -37.47
N GLU A 506 48.41 -9.07 -36.31
CA GLU A 506 49.02 -8.78 -35.02
C GLU A 506 50.18 -9.71 -34.69
N THR A 507 51.16 -9.20 -33.94
CA THR A 507 52.27 -9.98 -33.39
C THR A 507 52.02 -10.36 -31.94
N ASN A 508 51.29 -9.53 -31.20
CA ASN A 508 51.01 -9.69 -29.78
C ASN A 508 49.70 -9.02 -29.35
N PHE A 509 49.17 -9.46 -28.21
CA PHE A 509 48.17 -8.70 -27.45
C PHE A 509 48.78 -8.18 -26.15
N VAL A 510 48.49 -6.91 -25.82
CA VAL A 510 48.84 -6.28 -24.55
C VAL A 510 47.61 -6.25 -23.66
N ILE A 511 47.68 -6.93 -22.51
CA ILE A 511 46.63 -6.96 -21.50
C ILE A 511 47.00 -5.98 -20.40
N GLU A 512 46.12 -5.02 -20.12
CA GLU A 512 46.27 -4.10 -19.00
C GLU A 512 45.17 -4.29 -17.97
N ARG A 513 45.53 -4.10 -16.69
CA ARG A 513 44.65 -4.19 -15.54
C ARG A 513 44.66 -2.89 -14.74
N SER A 514 43.52 -2.56 -14.15
CA SER A 514 43.33 -1.46 -13.20
C SER A 514 42.45 -1.90 -12.01
N THR A 515 42.61 -1.27 -10.85
CA THR A 515 41.71 -1.41 -9.67
C THR A 515 40.71 -0.26 -9.53
N ASN A 516 40.90 0.83 -10.27
CA ASN A 516 40.04 2.03 -10.22
C ASN A 516 39.35 2.34 -11.56
N GLY A 517 39.71 1.63 -12.63
CA GLY A 517 39.17 1.83 -13.98
C GLY A 517 39.75 3.02 -14.75
N THR A 518 40.74 3.73 -14.19
CA THR A 518 41.37 4.90 -14.83
C THR A 518 42.88 4.74 -14.98
N SER A 519 43.57 4.18 -13.99
CA SER A 519 45.01 3.94 -14.00
C SER A 519 45.29 2.48 -14.37
N PHE A 520 45.71 2.25 -15.61
CA PHE A 520 45.98 0.91 -16.13
C PHE A 520 47.47 0.58 -16.12
N THR A 521 47.78 -0.69 -15.86
CA THR A 521 49.13 -1.25 -15.86
C THR A 521 49.16 -2.51 -16.72
N GLN A 522 50.17 -2.67 -17.57
CA GLN A 522 50.36 -3.89 -18.35
C GLN A 522 50.64 -5.07 -17.41
N VAL A 523 49.80 -6.10 -17.47
CA VAL A 523 49.95 -7.34 -16.68
C VAL A 523 50.49 -8.49 -17.52
N ALA A 524 50.28 -8.45 -18.84
CA ALA A 524 50.84 -9.44 -19.75
C ALA A 524 50.96 -8.91 -21.18
N MET A 525 51.84 -9.56 -21.93
CA MET A 525 51.90 -9.51 -23.38
C MET A 525 51.90 -10.96 -23.86
N VAL A 526 50.93 -11.33 -24.70
CA VAL A 526 50.78 -12.69 -25.23
C VAL A 526 51.02 -12.68 -26.74
N ASN A 527 51.36 -13.83 -27.32
CA ASN A 527 51.64 -13.95 -28.75
C ASN A 527 50.36 -13.76 -29.60
N SER A 528 50.54 -13.54 -30.90
CA SER A 528 49.46 -13.52 -31.89
C SER A 528 48.55 -14.74 -31.78
N ASN A 529 47.28 -14.59 -32.20
CA ASN A 529 46.23 -15.62 -32.12
C ASN A 529 45.91 -16.13 -30.70
N THR A 530 46.48 -15.53 -29.64
CA THR A 530 46.12 -15.89 -28.26
C THR A 530 44.79 -15.23 -27.90
N VAL A 531 43.81 -16.02 -27.47
CA VAL A 531 42.46 -15.56 -27.12
C VAL A 531 42.13 -15.69 -25.63
N THR A 532 43.12 -16.01 -24.80
CA THR A 532 42.93 -16.24 -23.36
C THR A 532 44.16 -15.86 -22.54
N TYR A 533 43.95 -15.36 -21.33
CA TYR A 533 45.01 -15.05 -20.36
C TYR A 533 44.52 -15.31 -18.93
N THR A 534 45.36 -15.96 -18.11
CA THR A 534 45.07 -16.17 -16.69
C THR A 534 45.86 -15.18 -15.84
N ASP A 535 45.16 -14.24 -15.21
CA ASP A 535 45.72 -13.38 -14.17
C ASP A 535 45.55 -14.02 -12.79
N ALA A 536 46.65 -14.27 -12.08
CA ALA A 536 46.68 -15.02 -10.84
C ALA A 536 47.16 -14.18 -9.65
N ASN A 537 47.07 -14.73 -8.43
CA ASN A 537 47.49 -14.08 -7.19
C ASN A 537 46.75 -12.76 -6.90
N LEU A 538 45.49 -12.68 -7.32
CA LEU A 538 44.62 -11.54 -7.10
C LEU A 538 44.04 -11.58 -5.68
N ILE A 539 43.64 -10.41 -5.19
CA ILE A 539 42.99 -10.30 -3.89
C ILE A 539 41.53 -10.78 -4.03
N PRO A 540 41.04 -11.69 -3.17
CA PRO A 540 39.63 -12.08 -3.16
C PRO A 540 38.68 -10.91 -2.90
N ASN A 541 37.44 -11.01 -3.38
CA ASN A 541 36.42 -9.97 -3.25
C ASN A 541 36.84 -8.57 -3.72
N THR A 542 37.66 -8.48 -4.77
CA THR A 542 38.22 -7.24 -5.30
C THR A 542 37.82 -7.06 -6.77
N LYS A 543 37.35 -5.86 -7.13
CA LYS A 543 36.98 -5.52 -8.50
C LYS A 543 38.22 -5.12 -9.32
N TYR A 544 38.37 -5.74 -10.48
CA TYR A 544 39.43 -5.44 -11.44
C TYR A 544 38.83 -5.05 -12.77
N TYR A 545 39.49 -4.11 -13.44
CA TYR A 545 39.16 -3.60 -14.77
C TYR A 545 40.25 -4.04 -15.73
N TYR A 546 39.87 -4.42 -16.94
CA TYR A 546 40.79 -4.87 -17.98
C TYR A 546 40.47 -4.19 -19.30
N ARG A 547 41.52 -3.96 -20.07
CA ARG A 547 41.46 -3.57 -21.48
C ARG A 547 42.60 -4.25 -22.23
N ILE A 548 42.38 -4.56 -23.49
CA ILE A 548 43.32 -5.29 -24.33
C ILE A 548 43.52 -4.51 -25.62
N LYS A 549 44.74 -4.46 -26.14
CA LYS A 549 45.03 -3.99 -27.50
C LYS A 549 45.87 -5.01 -28.24
N ALA A 550 45.73 -5.03 -29.55
CA ALA A 550 46.56 -5.80 -30.45
C ALA A 550 47.69 -4.91 -30.98
N ILE A 551 48.88 -5.47 -31.19
CA ILE A 551 50.06 -4.73 -31.66
C ILE A 551 50.82 -5.49 -32.75
N THR A 552 51.45 -4.74 -33.65
CA THR A 552 52.58 -5.23 -34.46
C THR A 552 53.90 -4.67 -33.90
N VAL A 553 55.00 -4.83 -34.65
CA VAL A 553 56.28 -4.17 -34.34
C VAL A 553 56.23 -2.65 -34.54
N ASP A 554 55.40 -2.17 -35.46
CA ASP A 554 55.38 -0.77 -35.90
C ASP A 554 54.10 -0.01 -35.49
N GLU A 555 53.02 -0.72 -35.13
CA GLU A 555 51.73 -0.10 -34.82
C GLU A 555 50.97 -0.79 -33.66
N SER A 556 49.97 -0.08 -33.12
CA SER A 556 49.04 -0.60 -32.12
C SER A 556 47.61 -0.24 -32.45
N SER A 557 46.68 -1.17 -32.24
CA SER A 557 45.25 -0.90 -32.26
C SER A 557 44.87 0.12 -31.18
N SER A 558 43.65 0.67 -31.27
CA SER A 558 42.99 1.23 -30.09
C SER A 558 42.84 0.15 -29.00
N TYR A 559 42.55 0.55 -27.76
CA TYR A 559 42.17 -0.43 -26.74
C TYR A 559 40.74 -0.91 -26.99
N SER A 560 40.47 -2.15 -26.59
CA SER A 560 39.13 -2.66 -26.36
C SER A 560 38.36 -1.76 -25.37
N ASP A 561 37.04 -1.98 -25.29
CA ASP A 561 36.26 -1.45 -24.17
C ASP A 561 36.86 -1.88 -22.82
N VAL A 562 36.65 -1.05 -21.80
CA VAL A 562 37.03 -1.35 -20.42
C VAL A 562 35.98 -2.27 -19.80
N ASN A 563 36.33 -3.53 -19.59
CA ASN A 563 35.48 -4.51 -18.92
C ASN A 563 35.94 -4.75 -17.49
N SER A 564 35.05 -5.21 -16.60
CA SER A 564 35.42 -5.43 -15.19
C SER A 564 34.79 -6.70 -14.61
N VAL A 565 35.45 -7.27 -13.61
CA VAL A 565 35.00 -8.45 -12.87
C VAL A 565 35.45 -8.34 -11.41
N THR A 566 34.60 -8.79 -10.49
CA THR A 566 34.95 -8.92 -9.08
C THR A 566 35.38 -10.34 -8.79
N THR A 567 36.57 -10.53 -8.22
CA THR A 567 37.03 -11.85 -7.78
C THR A 567 36.08 -12.40 -6.71
N PRO A 568 35.79 -13.72 -6.69
CA PRO A 568 34.91 -14.28 -5.66
C PRO A 568 35.47 -14.04 -4.26
N ALA A 569 34.58 -13.82 -3.29
CA ALA A 569 34.97 -13.88 -1.89
C ALA A 569 35.42 -15.30 -1.52
N LEU A 570 36.23 -15.43 -0.47
CA LEU A 570 36.52 -16.74 0.11
C LEU A 570 35.23 -17.27 0.77
N PRO A 571 34.98 -18.59 0.69
CA PRO A 571 33.86 -19.20 1.40
C PRO A 571 33.87 -18.86 2.90
N SER A 572 32.78 -18.27 3.39
CA SER A 572 32.57 -17.96 4.81
C SER A 572 31.54 -18.90 5.44
N ALA A 573 31.45 -18.87 6.77
CA ALA A 573 30.27 -19.38 7.46
C ALA A 573 29.00 -18.66 6.96
N PRO A 574 27.80 -19.24 7.14
CA PRO A 574 26.55 -18.60 6.75
C PRO A 574 26.33 -17.28 7.48
N ASN A 575 25.49 -16.39 6.94
CA ASN A 575 25.02 -15.24 7.70
C ASN A 575 23.90 -15.67 8.67
N LYS A 576 23.66 -14.86 9.70
CA LYS A 576 22.46 -14.99 10.52
C LYS A 576 21.21 -14.97 9.62
N THR A 577 20.24 -15.81 9.96
CA THR A 577 18.93 -15.79 9.30
C THR A 577 18.21 -14.48 9.59
N SER A 578 17.37 -14.04 8.66
CA SER A 578 16.64 -12.77 8.75
C SER A 578 15.19 -12.92 8.31
N ASN A 579 14.41 -11.84 8.39
CA ASN A 579 13.01 -11.77 7.95
C ASN A 579 12.12 -12.88 8.53
N PRO A 580 12.04 -12.99 9.87
CA PRO A 580 11.17 -13.97 10.51
C PRO A 580 9.69 -13.74 10.14
N ASN A 581 8.97 -14.83 9.95
CA ASN A 581 7.51 -14.87 9.90
C ASN A 581 7.05 -16.01 10.85
N PRO A 582 6.27 -15.73 11.91
CA PRO A 582 5.81 -14.41 12.34
C PRO A 582 6.97 -13.43 12.59
N THR A 583 6.72 -12.15 12.35
CA THR A 583 7.72 -11.11 12.64
C THR A 583 8.08 -11.13 14.13
N ASN A 584 9.29 -10.69 14.49
CA ASN A 584 9.68 -10.59 15.89
C ASN A 584 8.67 -9.75 16.68
N GLU A 585 8.34 -10.17 17.89
CA GLU A 585 7.37 -9.53 18.81
C GLU A 585 5.93 -9.47 18.26
N PHE A 586 5.57 -10.36 17.32
CA PHE A 586 4.21 -10.38 16.78
C PHE A 586 3.20 -10.95 17.78
N ASN A 587 2.22 -10.14 18.20
CA ASN A 587 1.32 -10.50 19.31
C ASN A 587 0.03 -11.27 18.94
N TYR A 588 -0.24 -11.45 17.65
CA TYR A 588 -1.55 -11.92 17.15
C TYR A 588 -1.41 -13.14 16.24
N ALA A 589 -0.48 -14.05 16.56
CA ALA A 589 -0.34 -15.29 15.81
C ALA A 589 -1.59 -16.16 16.03
N GLU A 590 -2.19 -16.67 14.96
CA GLU A 590 -3.37 -17.54 15.02
C GLU A 590 -2.99 -18.97 14.60
N PRO A 591 -2.61 -19.86 15.53
CA PRO A 591 -2.31 -21.25 15.19
C PRO A 591 -3.56 -21.96 14.66
N ASN A 592 -3.40 -22.70 13.57
CA ASN A 592 -4.43 -23.60 13.08
C ASN A 592 -4.29 -24.95 13.81
N ASN A 593 -5.24 -25.28 14.70
CA ASN A 593 -5.19 -26.47 15.56
C ASN A 593 -3.85 -26.61 16.31
N GLY A 594 -3.40 -25.51 16.92
CA GLY A 594 -2.14 -25.47 17.67
C GLY A 594 -0.88 -25.54 16.79
N SER A 595 -1.01 -25.39 15.47
CA SER A 595 0.12 -25.39 14.54
C SER A 595 0.32 -24.04 13.85
N LEU A 596 1.58 -23.62 13.71
CA LEU A 596 1.96 -22.35 13.06
C LEU A 596 3.15 -22.57 12.14
N LEU A 597 3.09 -21.99 10.94
CA LEU A 597 4.17 -22.06 9.95
C LEU A 597 5.18 -20.95 10.21
N LEU A 598 6.38 -21.31 10.65
CA LEU A 598 7.52 -20.40 10.75
C LEU A 598 8.20 -20.28 9.38
N LYS A 599 8.61 -19.09 8.97
CA LYS A 599 9.43 -18.84 7.77
C LYS A 599 10.56 -17.87 8.10
N TRP A 600 11.67 -18.00 7.39
CA TRP A 600 12.82 -17.10 7.52
C TRP A 600 13.55 -16.99 6.18
N THR A 601 14.54 -16.11 6.11
CA THR A 601 15.49 -16.01 5.00
C THR A 601 16.86 -16.46 5.50
N GLY A 602 17.59 -17.27 4.74
CA GLY A 602 18.98 -17.61 5.03
C GLY A 602 19.90 -17.33 3.85
N SER A 603 21.21 -17.24 4.12
CA SER A 603 22.21 -16.95 3.08
C SER A 603 22.39 -18.13 2.12
N SER A 604 22.72 -17.84 0.87
CA SER A 604 22.85 -18.83 -0.21
C SER A 604 23.96 -19.87 -0.01
N ASN A 605 24.90 -19.59 0.90
CA ASN A 605 25.96 -20.51 1.30
C ASN A 605 25.57 -21.41 2.49
N THR A 606 24.31 -21.39 2.94
CA THR A 606 23.80 -22.29 3.99
C THR A 606 23.53 -23.67 3.42
N THR A 607 23.76 -24.72 4.21
CA THR A 607 23.43 -26.11 3.85
C THR A 607 22.27 -26.66 4.67
N THR A 608 22.19 -26.30 5.95
CA THR A 608 21.15 -26.74 6.88
C THR A 608 20.80 -25.64 7.87
N TYR A 609 19.56 -25.67 8.37
CA TYR A 609 19.04 -24.81 9.43
C TYR A 609 18.62 -25.68 10.63
N ALA A 610 19.02 -25.33 11.84
CA ALA A 610 18.48 -25.91 13.06
C ALA A 610 17.40 -24.99 13.64
N VAL A 611 16.20 -25.50 13.85
CA VAL A 611 15.04 -24.75 14.35
C VAL A 611 14.88 -24.97 15.84
N TYR A 612 14.80 -23.89 16.61
CA TYR A 612 14.59 -23.92 18.06
C TYR A 612 13.32 -23.15 18.44
N ILE A 613 12.56 -23.63 19.42
CA ILE A 613 11.39 -22.93 19.97
C ILE A 613 11.16 -23.29 21.46
N GLY A 614 10.58 -22.36 22.22
CA GLY A 614 10.24 -22.54 23.63
C GLY A 614 9.41 -21.38 24.18
N THR A 615 8.99 -21.45 25.44
CA THR A 615 8.27 -20.37 26.14
C THR A 615 9.19 -19.53 27.04
N ASP A 616 10.49 -19.85 27.06
CA ASP A 616 11.56 -19.14 27.78
C ASP A 616 12.67 -18.78 26.79
N SER A 617 12.93 -17.48 26.62
CA SER A 617 13.94 -16.99 25.67
C SER A 617 15.36 -17.45 26.00
N SER A 618 15.63 -17.80 27.26
CA SER A 618 16.95 -18.29 27.70
C SER A 618 17.15 -19.79 27.47
N ASN A 619 16.07 -20.53 27.17
CA ASN A 619 16.10 -21.99 27.08
C ASN A 619 15.17 -22.51 25.96
N LEU A 620 15.70 -22.54 24.73
CA LEU A 620 14.97 -23.02 23.55
C LEU A 620 15.26 -24.49 23.26
N ASN A 621 14.23 -25.24 22.89
CA ASN A 621 14.38 -26.64 22.49
C ASN A 621 14.56 -26.75 20.97
N LYS A 622 15.54 -27.53 20.52
CA LYS A 622 15.68 -27.86 19.11
C LYS A 622 14.53 -28.77 18.67
N VAL A 623 13.78 -28.37 17.66
CA VAL A 623 12.62 -29.11 17.15
C VAL A 623 12.83 -29.72 15.76
N ALA A 624 13.77 -29.20 14.97
CA ALA A 624 14.08 -29.77 13.65
C ALA A 624 15.45 -29.35 13.09
N ASP A 625 15.93 -30.13 12.12
CA ASP A 625 16.89 -29.72 11.11
C ASP A 625 16.19 -29.63 9.76
N VAL A 626 16.36 -28.51 9.06
CA VAL A 626 15.74 -28.22 7.77
C VAL A 626 16.85 -28.04 6.73
N ASN A 627 16.79 -28.78 5.62
CA ASN A 627 17.74 -28.60 4.52
C ASN A 627 17.61 -27.20 3.91
N TYR A 628 18.71 -26.70 3.33
CA TYR A 628 18.69 -25.39 2.69
C TYR A 628 17.59 -25.29 1.62
N ALA A 629 16.79 -24.24 1.76
CA ALA A 629 15.95 -23.67 0.73
C ALA A 629 16.16 -22.15 0.74
N ALA A 630 15.88 -21.48 -0.37
CA ALA A 630 15.93 -20.02 -0.46
C ALA A 630 14.81 -19.34 0.35
N SER A 631 13.68 -20.03 0.52
CA SER A 631 12.54 -19.59 1.34
C SER A 631 12.14 -20.71 2.30
N PRO A 632 12.97 -21.00 3.30
CA PRO A 632 12.76 -22.11 4.22
C PRO A 632 11.57 -21.85 5.14
N SER A 633 10.93 -22.94 5.56
CA SER A 633 9.82 -22.90 6.50
C SER A 633 9.76 -24.16 7.35
N TYR A 634 9.09 -24.06 8.49
CA TYR A 634 8.86 -25.16 9.39
C TYR A 634 7.55 -24.98 10.16
N THR A 635 6.68 -26.00 10.15
CA THR A 635 5.45 -25.98 10.94
C THR A 635 5.72 -26.48 12.35
N VAL A 636 5.64 -25.59 13.33
CA VAL A 636 5.61 -25.98 14.75
C VAL A 636 4.19 -26.40 15.13
N SER A 637 4.06 -27.40 15.99
CA SER A 637 2.77 -27.89 16.52
C SER A 637 2.77 -27.87 18.06
N GLY A 638 1.59 -27.98 18.68
CA GLY A 638 1.45 -27.98 20.14
C GLY A 638 1.51 -26.59 20.77
N LEU A 639 1.18 -25.54 20.02
CA LEU A 639 1.08 -24.18 20.54
C LEU A 639 -0.22 -23.97 21.31
N ASN A 640 -0.12 -23.41 22.51
CA ASN A 640 -1.25 -22.97 23.32
C ASN A 640 -1.69 -21.56 22.89
N SER A 641 -2.96 -21.21 23.08
CA SER A 641 -3.46 -19.83 22.94
C SER A 641 -2.93 -18.92 24.06
N ASP A 642 -2.91 -17.61 23.84
CA ASP A 642 -2.46 -16.61 24.81
C ASP A 642 -1.08 -16.94 25.43
N THR A 643 -0.13 -17.36 24.61
CA THR A 643 1.19 -17.81 25.08
C THR A 643 2.30 -17.16 24.26
N ASN A 644 3.31 -16.62 24.95
CA ASN A 644 4.53 -16.11 24.34
C ASN A 644 5.46 -17.28 23.99
N TYR A 645 5.87 -17.34 22.72
CA TYR A 645 6.86 -18.25 22.20
C TYR A 645 8.08 -17.49 21.71
N TYR A 646 9.25 -18.06 21.97
CA TYR A 646 10.54 -17.60 21.49
C TYR A 646 11.11 -18.67 20.56
N TRP A 647 11.72 -18.27 19.45
CA TRP A 647 12.28 -19.17 18.46
C TRP A 647 13.54 -18.60 17.82
N ARG A 648 14.42 -19.49 17.36
CA ARG A 648 15.72 -19.15 16.78
C ARG A 648 16.05 -20.12 15.66
N ILE A 649 16.78 -19.64 14.66
CA ILE A 649 17.28 -20.48 13.56
C ILE A 649 18.80 -20.37 13.46
N ASP A 650 19.49 -21.50 13.61
CA ASP A 650 20.95 -21.54 13.44
C ASP A 650 21.29 -22.06 12.04
N ALA A 651 22.08 -21.30 11.28
CA ALA A 651 22.45 -21.63 9.89
C ALA A 651 23.84 -22.28 9.84
N THR A 652 23.97 -23.42 9.14
CA THR A 652 25.22 -24.20 9.09
C THR A 652 25.71 -24.49 7.68
N ASN A 653 27.02 -24.44 7.49
CA ASN A 653 27.73 -25.01 6.33
C ASN A 653 29.08 -25.63 6.74
N VAL A 654 29.87 -26.09 5.76
CA VAL A 654 31.18 -26.72 6.00
C VAL A 654 32.23 -25.79 6.65
N LYS A 655 31.98 -24.47 6.68
CA LYS A 655 32.84 -23.46 7.32
C LYS A 655 32.42 -23.14 8.75
N GLY A 656 31.24 -23.58 9.19
CA GLY A 656 30.77 -23.43 10.57
C GLY A 656 29.27 -23.21 10.69
N THR A 657 28.83 -23.02 11.93
CA THR A 657 27.45 -22.69 12.31
C THR A 657 27.40 -21.27 12.83
N VAL A 658 26.41 -20.49 12.38
CA VAL A 658 26.09 -19.17 12.91
C VAL A 658 24.75 -19.23 13.61
N GLU A 659 24.75 -18.88 14.89
CA GLU A 659 23.57 -18.79 15.73
C GLU A 659 22.71 -17.60 15.31
N GLY A 660 21.40 -17.83 15.14
CA GLY A 660 20.44 -16.80 14.76
C GLY A 660 20.06 -15.86 15.90
N ASP A 661 19.32 -14.81 15.58
CA ASP A 661 18.69 -13.99 16.60
C ASP A 661 17.46 -14.70 17.17
N ILE A 662 17.17 -14.47 18.45
CA ILE A 662 15.96 -14.99 19.09
C ILE A 662 14.81 -14.07 18.74
N TRP A 663 13.79 -14.63 18.09
CA TRP A 663 12.55 -13.95 17.76
C TRP A 663 11.42 -14.41 18.66
N SER A 664 10.40 -13.58 18.83
CA SER A 664 9.22 -13.93 19.62
C SER A 664 7.91 -13.73 18.87
N PHE A 665 6.87 -14.44 19.29
CA PHE A 665 5.48 -14.16 18.95
C PHE A 665 4.57 -14.58 20.10
N ARG A 666 3.41 -13.94 20.24
CA ARG A 666 2.31 -14.36 21.10
C ARG A 666 1.19 -14.95 20.26
N THR A 667 0.64 -16.07 20.69
CA THR A 667 -0.57 -16.63 20.11
C THR A 667 -1.80 -15.88 20.62
N ILE A 668 -2.78 -15.64 19.75
CA ILE A 668 -4.01 -14.94 20.12
C ILE A 668 -4.79 -15.72 21.20
N SER A 669 -5.55 -15.00 22.03
CA SER A 669 -6.48 -15.62 22.97
C SER A 669 -7.56 -16.42 22.25
N ASN A 670 -7.95 -17.57 22.84
CA ASN A 670 -9.08 -18.34 22.34
C ASN A 670 -10.38 -17.76 22.91
N ILE A 671 -11.10 -16.98 22.09
CA ILE A 671 -12.29 -16.25 22.51
C ILE A 671 -13.54 -16.95 21.98
N PRO A 672 -14.43 -17.47 22.85
CA PRO A 672 -15.70 -18.07 22.44
C PRO A 672 -16.58 -17.10 21.66
N ASN A 673 -17.54 -17.63 20.89
CA ASN A 673 -18.51 -16.80 20.17
C ASN A 673 -19.35 -15.96 21.15
N ASN A 674 -19.18 -14.65 21.15
CA ASN A 674 -19.88 -13.69 22.00
C ASN A 674 -19.94 -12.29 21.35
N MET A 675 -20.61 -11.34 21.99
CA MET A 675 -20.41 -9.92 21.75
C MET A 675 -19.02 -9.53 22.29
N VAL A 676 -18.18 -8.97 21.43
CA VAL A 676 -16.76 -8.67 21.70
C VAL A 676 -16.47 -7.17 21.76
N GLY A 677 -17.51 -6.35 21.64
CA GLY A 677 -17.48 -4.91 21.84
C GLY A 677 -18.88 -4.32 21.75
N HIS A 678 -19.21 -3.41 22.66
CA HIS A 678 -20.48 -2.67 22.69
C HIS A 678 -20.23 -1.26 23.19
N TRP A 679 -20.20 -0.30 22.27
CA TRP A 679 -20.06 1.12 22.53
C TRP A 679 -21.42 1.82 22.31
N PRO A 680 -22.19 2.07 23.39
CA PRO A 680 -23.49 2.76 23.32
C PRO A 680 -23.35 4.29 23.24
N PHE A 681 -22.12 4.83 23.35
CA PHE A 681 -21.84 6.27 23.41
C PHE A 681 -22.70 6.97 24.47
N LYS A 682 -22.79 6.42 25.67
CA LYS A 682 -23.73 6.87 26.72
C LYS A 682 -23.26 8.08 27.52
N GLU A 683 -21.99 8.44 27.38
CA GLU A 683 -21.35 9.50 28.15
C GLU A 683 -22.03 10.85 27.88
N VAL A 684 -22.17 11.70 28.91
CA VAL A 684 -22.83 12.99 28.73
C VAL A 684 -21.92 13.99 28.02
N ALA A 685 -22.51 15.02 27.42
CA ALA A 685 -21.77 16.09 26.75
C ALA A 685 -20.81 16.77 27.74
N GLY A 686 -19.51 16.78 27.41
CA GLY A 686 -18.45 17.34 28.26
C GLY A 686 -17.85 16.37 29.30
N GLU A 687 -18.35 15.14 29.41
CA GLU A 687 -17.81 14.12 30.32
C GLU A 687 -16.63 13.36 29.70
N GLY A 688 -15.45 13.96 29.70
CA GLY A 688 -14.20 13.29 29.28
C GLY A 688 -14.21 12.67 27.87
N ASP A 689 -13.08 12.15 27.45
CA ASP A 689 -12.83 11.69 26.10
C ASP A 689 -13.05 10.17 25.93
N ASP A 690 -13.33 9.44 27.01
CA ASP A 690 -13.57 8.00 26.95
C ASP A 690 -14.92 7.64 26.30
N ILE A 691 -14.95 6.49 25.62
CA ILE A 691 -16.14 5.83 25.07
C ILE A 691 -16.19 4.43 25.66
N VAL A 692 -17.09 4.22 26.61
CA VAL A 692 -17.13 2.98 27.39
C VAL A 692 -17.58 1.81 26.54
N ASP A 693 -16.87 0.69 26.67
CA ASP A 693 -17.30 -0.63 26.18
C ASP A 693 -18.08 -1.34 27.29
N LEU A 694 -19.29 -1.81 26.98
CA LEU A 694 -20.13 -2.59 27.91
C LEU A 694 -20.04 -4.11 27.69
N SER A 695 -19.14 -4.56 26.80
CA SER A 695 -18.84 -5.97 26.65
C SER A 695 -17.97 -6.48 27.82
N ASP A 696 -17.86 -7.80 27.96
CA ASP A 696 -17.01 -8.45 28.98
C ASP A 696 -15.49 -8.17 28.82
N PHE A 697 -15.10 -7.36 27.83
CA PHE A 697 -13.72 -7.07 27.47
C PHE A 697 -13.25 -5.65 27.84
N ASP A 698 -14.14 -4.77 28.29
CA ASP A 698 -13.82 -3.39 28.72
C ASP A 698 -12.91 -2.62 27.74
N ASN A 699 -13.05 -2.83 26.42
CA ASN A 699 -12.20 -2.19 25.42
C ASN A 699 -12.67 -0.78 25.08
N ASN A 700 -12.53 0.11 26.06
CA ASN A 700 -12.96 1.50 25.95
C ASN A 700 -12.27 2.20 24.76
N GLY A 701 -13.08 2.86 23.93
CA GLY A 701 -12.60 3.76 22.89
C GLY A 701 -12.29 5.14 23.44
N LYS A 702 -11.75 6.01 22.58
CA LYS A 702 -11.50 7.42 22.87
C LYS A 702 -11.99 8.31 21.74
N LEU A 703 -12.56 9.44 22.12
CA LEU A 703 -12.78 10.57 21.24
C LEU A 703 -11.44 11.22 20.90
N ASP A 704 -11.31 11.67 19.65
CA ASP A 704 -10.16 12.45 19.24
C ASP A 704 -10.15 13.84 19.91
N LEU A 705 -8.95 14.29 20.30
CA LEU A 705 -8.77 15.51 21.09
C LEU A 705 -9.14 16.79 20.32
N ASP A 706 -9.21 16.75 19.00
CA ASP A 706 -9.60 17.90 18.18
C ASP A 706 -11.12 18.20 18.24
N PHE A 707 -11.92 17.32 18.86
CA PHE A 707 -13.36 17.49 18.97
C PHE A 707 -13.79 18.06 20.33
N ASP A 708 -14.64 19.09 20.27
CA ASP A 708 -15.32 19.61 21.45
C ASP A 708 -16.39 18.62 21.90
N ASN A 709 -16.05 17.85 22.93
CA ASN A 709 -16.89 16.85 23.58
C ASN A 709 -18.28 17.38 24.01
N THR A 710 -18.42 18.69 24.23
CA THR A 710 -19.73 19.29 24.58
C THR A 710 -20.70 19.33 23.40
N THR A 711 -20.21 19.18 22.17
CA THR A 711 -21.00 19.34 20.93
C THR A 711 -21.19 18.07 20.13
N VAL A 712 -20.27 17.11 20.25
CA VAL A 712 -20.30 15.85 19.48
C VAL A 712 -21.18 14.78 20.12
N ARG A 713 -21.51 14.89 21.41
CA ARG A 713 -22.44 13.98 22.08
C ARG A 713 -23.83 14.59 22.13
N ILE A 714 -24.77 13.97 21.42
CA ILE A 714 -26.16 14.44 21.25
C ILE A 714 -27.16 13.37 21.67
N ASP A 715 -28.45 13.68 21.72
CA ASP A 715 -29.47 12.64 21.96
C ASP A 715 -29.47 11.61 20.82
N GLY A 716 -29.31 10.35 21.21
CA GLY A 716 -29.19 9.19 20.34
C GLY A 716 -30.53 8.55 19.99
N LYS A 717 -30.45 7.33 19.48
CA LYS A 717 -31.57 6.39 19.37
C LYS A 717 -31.89 5.79 20.73
N ALA A 718 -30.86 5.48 21.53
CA ALA A 718 -30.96 4.86 22.85
C ALA A 718 -30.40 5.73 23.98
N ASN A 719 -29.18 6.23 23.78
CA ASN A 719 -28.45 6.95 24.79
C ASN A 719 -28.06 8.32 24.26
N LYS A 720 -26.77 8.68 24.37
CA LYS A 720 -26.21 9.71 23.49
C LYS A 720 -25.74 9.05 22.20
N ALA A 721 -25.43 9.88 21.21
CA ALA A 721 -24.87 9.45 19.95
C ALA A 721 -23.71 10.37 19.60
N LEU A 722 -22.79 9.87 18.78
CA LEU A 722 -21.77 10.70 18.18
C LEU A 722 -22.35 11.42 16.95
N ASP A 723 -22.28 12.75 16.96
CA ASP A 723 -22.62 13.62 15.83
C ASP A 723 -21.34 13.99 15.07
N PHE A 724 -21.23 13.50 13.84
CA PHE A 724 -20.08 13.71 12.98
C PHE A 724 -20.22 14.97 12.12
N LEU A 725 -21.30 15.75 12.28
CA LEU A 725 -21.52 16.94 11.45
C LEU A 725 -20.35 17.94 11.56
N SER A 726 -19.77 18.08 12.74
CA SER A 726 -18.60 18.92 13.03
C SER A 726 -17.26 18.29 12.66
N SER A 727 -17.21 17.03 12.16
CA SER A 727 -15.95 16.33 11.87
C SER A 727 -14.98 17.18 11.03
N ASN A 728 -13.77 17.42 11.52
CA ASN A 728 -12.75 18.08 10.72
C ASN A 728 -12.47 17.25 9.47
N ASN A 729 -12.07 17.93 8.37
CA ASN A 729 -11.84 17.22 7.12
C ASN A 729 -10.76 16.13 7.25
N ASN A 730 -9.81 16.27 8.19
CA ASN A 730 -8.62 15.42 8.26
C ASN A 730 -8.55 14.46 9.46
N SER A 731 -9.44 14.57 10.45
CA SER A 731 -9.35 13.77 11.70
C SER A 731 -10.47 12.72 11.76
N TYR A 732 -10.21 11.61 12.45
CA TYR A 732 -11.24 10.65 12.83
C TYR A 732 -12.00 11.11 14.09
N MET A 733 -13.23 10.64 14.30
CA MET A 733 -14.01 11.06 15.48
C MET A 733 -13.59 10.29 16.74
N ALA A 734 -13.40 8.98 16.60
CA ALA A 734 -13.05 8.11 17.71
C ALA A 734 -12.20 6.93 17.27
N SER A 735 -11.33 6.47 18.17
CA SER A 735 -10.51 5.27 18.01
C SER A 735 -10.82 4.26 19.12
N ILE A 736 -10.87 2.98 18.76
CA ILE A 736 -11.04 1.86 19.68
C ILE A 736 -9.77 1.02 19.61
N PRO A 737 -9.01 0.86 20.71
CA PRO A 737 -7.72 0.18 20.72
C PRO A 737 -7.78 -1.24 20.18
N ASN A 738 -6.78 -1.64 19.40
CA ASN A 738 -6.65 -3.03 18.95
C ASN A 738 -6.48 -4.00 20.13
N GLN A 739 -7.35 -5.01 20.20
CA GLN A 739 -7.29 -6.11 21.16
C GLN A 739 -7.62 -7.45 20.47
N ASP A 740 -7.28 -8.58 21.10
CA ASP A 740 -7.46 -9.93 20.54
C ASP A 740 -8.91 -10.15 20.04
N GLN A 741 -9.91 -9.71 20.81
CA GLN A 741 -11.33 -9.94 20.54
C GLN A 741 -11.87 -9.19 19.32
N ILE A 742 -11.26 -8.07 18.95
CA ILE A 742 -11.63 -7.30 17.77
C ILE A 742 -10.62 -7.43 16.61
N TYR A 743 -9.60 -8.30 16.74
CA TYR A 743 -8.63 -8.53 15.66
C TYR A 743 -9.32 -9.08 14.41
N LEU A 744 -10.19 -10.10 14.55
CA LEU A 744 -11.13 -10.59 13.51
C LEU A 744 -10.49 -10.92 12.15
N ASN A 745 -9.43 -11.73 12.16
CA ASN A 745 -8.64 -12.04 10.96
C ASN A 745 -9.27 -13.06 10.02
N ASN A 746 -9.60 -14.25 10.53
CA ASN A 746 -10.04 -15.39 9.73
C ASN A 746 -11.47 -15.85 10.04
N GLY A 747 -12.04 -15.42 11.17
CA GLY A 747 -13.36 -15.85 11.64
C GLY A 747 -14.53 -15.09 11.01
N SER A 748 -15.74 -15.61 11.26
CA SER A 748 -16.98 -14.87 11.04
C SER A 748 -17.08 -13.70 12.02
N PHE A 749 -17.74 -12.61 11.63
CA PHE A 749 -18.06 -11.52 12.55
C PHE A 749 -19.26 -10.72 12.04
N SER A 750 -19.93 -10.02 12.96
CA SER A 750 -21.04 -9.10 12.67
C SER A 750 -20.81 -7.76 13.34
N ILE A 751 -21.16 -6.68 12.64
CA ILE A 751 -21.13 -5.30 13.15
C ILE A 751 -22.56 -4.76 13.06
N SER A 752 -23.10 -4.30 14.19
CA SER A 752 -24.45 -3.74 14.33
C SER A 752 -24.34 -2.31 14.85
N PHE A 753 -25.10 -1.38 14.29
CA PHE A 753 -25.17 0.00 14.79
C PHE A 753 -26.46 0.69 14.33
N TRP A 754 -26.79 1.80 14.98
CA TRP A 754 -27.80 2.74 14.50
C TRP A 754 -27.14 3.95 13.86
N MET A 755 -27.66 4.39 12.72
CA MET A 755 -27.18 5.61 12.06
C MET A 755 -28.32 6.55 11.71
N LYS A 756 -28.03 7.86 11.65
CA LYS A 756 -28.97 8.89 11.20
C LYS A 756 -28.25 9.94 10.38
N ALA A 757 -28.62 10.07 9.10
CA ALA A 757 -28.03 11.05 8.21
C ALA A 757 -29.11 11.69 7.32
N ALA A 758 -29.00 13.01 7.06
CA ALA A 758 -29.92 13.72 6.18
C ALA A 758 -29.68 13.35 4.70
N PRO A 759 -30.71 13.31 3.84
CA PRO A 759 -30.58 12.96 2.43
C PRO A 759 -29.48 13.74 1.66
N GLY A 760 -29.30 15.01 2.00
CA GLY A 760 -28.29 15.89 1.37
C GLY A 760 -26.84 15.56 1.72
N LEU A 761 -26.59 14.70 2.70
CA LEU A 761 -25.24 14.29 3.10
C LEU A 761 -24.73 13.05 2.35
N LEU A 762 -25.58 12.39 1.54
CA LEU A 762 -25.17 11.20 0.79
C LEU A 762 -24.17 11.56 -0.31
N PRO A 763 -22.94 11.01 -0.32
CA PRO A 763 -22.00 11.26 -1.40
C PRO A 763 -22.47 10.58 -2.70
N THR A 764 -22.81 11.35 -3.73
CA THR A 764 -23.34 10.86 -5.02
C THR A 764 -22.34 10.93 -6.18
N GLY A 765 -21.26 11.69 -6.06
CA GLY A 765 -20.19 11.76 -7.06
C GLY A 765 -19.32 10.51 -7.11
N SER A 766 -18.79 10.17 -8.28
CA SER A 766 -17.98 8.94 -8.50
C SER A 766 -16.65 8.91 -7.73
N THR A 767 -16.18 10.07 -7.28
CA THR A 767 -14.95 10.26 -6.50
C THR A 767 -15.22 10.63 -5.04
N SER A 768 -16.47 10.94 -4.68
CA SER A 768 -16.86 11.35 -3.31
C SER A 768 -17.10 10.12 -2.45
N SER A 769 -16.43 10.05 -1.29
CA SER A 769 -16.58 8.98 -0.31
C SER A 769 -16.89 9.56 1.08
N ALA A 770 -17.49 8.76 1.95
CA ALA A 770 -17.65 9.05 3.37
C ALA A 770 -17.42 7.77 4.17
N TYR A 771 -16.36 7.72 4.98
CA TYR A 771 -15.99 6.53 5.75
C TYR A 771 -16.65 6.53 7.12
N LEU A 772 -17.44 5.48 7.40
CA LEU A 772 -18.11 5.35 8.68
C LEU A 772 -17.19 4.67 9.71
N LEU A 773 -16.60 3.53 9.35
CA LEU A 773 -15.66 2.81 10.20
C LEU A 773 -14.64 2.01 9.38
N CYS A 774 -13.45 1.79 9.94
CA CYS A 774 -12.40 0.96 9.35
C CYS A 774 -11.50 0.36 10.42
N LYS A 775 -11.09 -0.89 10.22
CA LYS A 775 -9.97 -1.51 10.92
C LYS A 775 -9.00 -2.09 9.88
N GLY A 776 -7.72 -1.72 9.96
CA GLY A 776 -6.69 -2.08 8.99
C GLY A 776 -6.29 -0.95 8.04
N SER A 777 -5.51 -1.31 7.01
CA SER A 777 -4.81 -0.40 6.09
C SER A 777 -5.36 -0.35 4.65
N PHE A 778 -5.03 0.72 3.92
CA PHE A 778 -5.20 0.96 2.47
C PHE A 778 -3.90 0.99 1.66
N THR A 779 -2.75 0.93 2.33
CA THR A 779 -1.44 1.11 1.71
C THR A 779 -1.15 0.03 0.68
N LYS A 780 -0.56 0.46 -0.44
CA LYS A 780 -0.27 -0.42 -1.57
C LYS A 780 0.92 -1.33 -1.32
N ASN A 781 0.73 -2.63 -1.48
CA ASN A 781 1.82 -3.58 -1.60
C ASN A 781 2.57 -3.37 -2.92
N ALA A 782 3.83 -2.91 -2.85
CA ALA A 782 4.64 -2.59 -4.03
C ALA A 782 5.00 -3.82 -4.89
N THR A 783 4.85 -5.03 -4.34
CA THR A 783 5.22 -6.28 -5.02
C THR A 783 4.02 -6.94 -5.70
N THR A 784 2.85 -6.95 -5.07
CA THR A 784 1.63 -7.58 -5.62
C THR A 784 0.69 -6.59 -6.30
N GLY A 785 0.83 -5.29 -6.00
CA GLY A 785 -0.07 -4.24 -6.45
C GLY A 785 -1.36 -4.12 -5.64
N ALA A 786 -1.55 -4.95 -4.61
CA ALA A 786 -2.71 -4.93 -3.72
C ALA A 786 -2.77 -3.65 -2.87
N THR A 787 -3.95 -3.32 -2.35
CA THR A 787 -4.29 -1.98 -1.81
C THR A 787 -4.84 -2.02 -0.39
N GLY A 788 -4.30 -2.92 0.46
CA GLY A 788 -4.51 -2.90 1.91
C GLY A 788 -5.12 -4.15 2.53
N LYS A 789 -5.04 -4.25 3.87
CA LYS A 789 -5.49 -5.39 4.69
C LYS A 789 -6.48 -4.91 5.75
N ARG A 790 -7.78 -5.09 5.55
CA ARG A 790 -8.81 -4.40 6.36
C ARG A 790 -10.21 -4.98 6.27
N TYR A 791 -11.08 -4.50 7.15
CA TYR A 791 -12.52 -4.40 6.89
C TYR A 791 -13.02 -2.97 7.13
N ASN A 792 -13.95 -2.49 6.29
CA ASN A 792 -14.46 -1.13 6.39
C ASN A 792 -15.91 -0.98 5.89
N ILE A 793 -16.58 0.07 6.38
CA ILE A 793 -17.88 0.54 5.88
C ILE A 793 -17.71 1.96 5.32
N GLU A 794 -18.02 2.14 4.04
CA GLU A 794 -17.98 3.43 3.35
C GLU A 794 -19.27 3.70 2.59
N PHE A 795 -19.58 4.98 2.38
CA PHE A 795 -20.55 5.42 1.39
C PHE A 795 -19.84 6.06 0.22
N LYS A 796 -20.13 5.60 -1.00
CA LYS A 796 -19.47 6.08 -2.22
C LYS A 796 -20.39 5.92 -3.42
N SER A 797 -20.45 6.95 -4.28
CA SER A 797 -21.28 6.94 -5.49
C SER A 797 -22.76 6.61 -5.22
N GLY A 798 -23.31 7.05 -4.09
CA GLY A 798 -24.69 6.80 -3.68
C GLY A 798 -24.96 5.39 -3.12
N GLU A 799 -23.92 4.59 -2.86
CA GLU A 799 -24.02 3.22 -2.35
C GLU A 799 -23.40 3.10 -0.96
N LEU A 800 -23.95 2.23 -0.11
CA LEU A 800 -23.23 1.67 1.05
C LEU A 800 -22.31 0.56 0.56
N ARG A 801 -21.08 0.51 1.05
CA ARG A 801 -20.09 -0.51 0.74
C ARG A 801 -19.49 -1.09 2.01
N PHE A 802 -19.61 -2.39 2.18
CA PHE A 802 -18.90 -3.16 3.21
C PHE A 802 -17.83 -3.99 2.53
N ALA A 803 -16.56 -3.71 2.84
CA ALA A 803 -15.43 -4.37 2.22
C ALA A 803 -14.62 -5.19 3.21
N ILE A 804 -14.07 -6.31 2.71
CA ILE A 804 -13.01 -7.10 3.34
C ILE A 804 -11.85 -7.23 2.34
N ASP A 805 -10.61 -7.11 2.81
CA ASP A 805 -9.39 -7.10 2.00
C ASP A 805 -8.26 -7.81 2.76
N ASP A 806 -7.59 -8.77 2.14
CA ASP A 806 -6.46 -9.53 2.70
C ASP A 806 -5.10 -9.13 2.09
N ASP A 807 -5.02 -7.95 1.46
CA ASP A 807 -3.87 -7.48 0.68
C ASP A 807 -3.55 -8.36 -0.55
N VAL A 808 -4.54 -9.15 -1.01
CA VAL A 808 -4.47 -9.90 -2.27
C VAL A 808 -5.81 -9.84 -3.01
N THR A 809 -6.89 -10.09 -2.31
CA THR A 809 -8.27 -10.23 -2.77
C THR A 809 -9.19 -9.31 -1.96
N LYS A 810 -9.75 -8.30 -2.63
CA LYS A 810 -10.81 -7.46 -2.07
C LYS A 810 -12.20 -7.98 -2.44
N LYS A 811 -13.11 -8.07 -1.48
CA LYS A 811 -14.56 -8.28 -1.68
C LYS A 811 -15.34 -7.11 -1.12
N GLU A 812 -16.37 -6.67 -1.85
CA GLU A 812 -17.14 -5.47 -1.50
C GLU A 812 -18.64 -5.71 -1.72
N LEU A 813 -19.39 -5.83 -0.63
CA LEU A 813 -20.84 -5.90 -0.62
C LEU A 813 -21.44 -4.51 -0.78
N LYS A 814 -22.40 -4.36 -1.71
CA LYS A 814 -23.03 -3.06 -2.02
C LYS A 814 -24.50 -3.03 -1.60
N GLY A 815 -24.93 -1.87 -1.11
CA GLY A 815 -26.31 -1.54 -0.76
C GLY A 815 -26.74 -0.16 -1.28
N VAL A 816 -28.04 0.07 -1.38
CA VAL A 816 -28.60 1.34 -1.89
C VAL A 816 -28.47 2.43 -0.83
N GLY A 817 -27.59 3.42 -1.03
CA GLY A 817 -27.22 4.42 -0.03
C GLY A 817 -28.38 5.32 0.42
N SER A 818 -29.32 5.64 -0.46
CA SER A 818 -30.49 6.46 -0.12
C SER A 818 -31.42 5.85 0.94
N ARG A 819 -31.32 4.53 1.20
CA ARG A 819 -32.05 3.86 2.29
C ARG A 819 -31.50 4.16 3.68
N PHE A 820 -30.28 4.69 3.77
CA PHE A 820 -29.58 4.99 5.02
C PHE A 820 -29.56 6.50 5.35
N PHE A 821 -29.80 7.35 4.34
CA PHE A 821 -29.80 8.81 4.45
C PHE A 821 -31.24 9.35 4.38
N THR A 822 -32.09 8.90 5.30
CA THR A 822 -33.53 9.26 5.33
C THR A 822 -33.83 10.46 6.22
N GLY A 823 -32.87 10.85 7.08
CA GLY A 823 -33.09 11.77 8.20
C GLY A 823 -33.68 11.10 9.45
N ASN A 824 -33.99 9.81 9.41
CA ASN A 824 -34.43 9.00 10.57
C ASN A 824 -33.30 8.11 11.08
N TRP A 825 -33.51 7.50 12.25
CA TRP A 825 -32.62 6.47 12.79
C TRP A 825 -32.87 5.15 12.06
N GLU A 826 -31.82 4.59 11.47
CA GLU A 826 -31.81 3.35 10.70
C GLU A 826 -30.86 2.34 11.36
N HIS A 827 -31.30 1.11 11.58
CA HIS A 827 -30.47 0.03 12.14
C HIS A 827 -29.78 -0.75 11.04
N VAL A 828 -28.46 -0.86 11.12
CA VAL A 828 -27.64 -1.49 10.09
C VAL A 828 -26.86 -2.64 10.70
N VAL A 829 -26.89 -3.80 10.04
CA VAL A 829 -26.00 -4.92 10.36
C VAL A 829 -25.25 -5.35 9.11
N VAL A 830 -23.92 -5.35 9.20
CA VAL A 830 -23.05 -5.99 8.21
C VAL A 830 -22.35 -7.18 8.83
N MET A 831 -22.12 -8.24 8.07
CA MET A 831 -21.44 -9.42 8.59
C MET A 831 -20.61 -10.13 7.53
N ARG A 832 -19.55 -10.79 8.00
CA ARG A 832 -18.81 -11.85 7.30
C ARG A 832 -19.17 -13.19 7.94
N ASP A 833 -19.64 -14.11 7.12
CA ASP A 833 -19.98 -15.48 7.49
C ASP A 833 -19.09 -16.44 6.69
N VAL A 834 -17.97 -16.87 7.30
CA VAL A 834 -17.00 -17.75 6.63
C VAL A 834 -17.50 -19.20 6.53
N VAL A 835 -18.50 -19.57 7.32
CA VAL A 835 -19.11 -20.91 7.27
C VAL A 835 -20.06 -21.02 6.08
N ALA A 836 -20.91 -20.01 5.86
CA ALA A 836 -21.77 -19.94 4.68
C ALA A 836 -21.08 -19.35 3.44
N HIS A 837 -19.85 -18.84 3.59
CA HIS A 837 -19.12 -18.08 2.59
C HIS A 837 -19.88 -16.86 2.05
N LYS A 838 -20.44 -16.03 2.94
CA LYS A 838 -21.23 -14.84 2.59
C LYS A 838 -20.81 -13.56 3.33
N LEU A 839 -20.91 -12.43 2.64
CA LEU A 839 -21.13 -11.12 3.24
C LEU A 839 -22.62 -10.79 3.18
N ARG A 840 -23.19 -10.22 4.25
CA ARG A 840 -24.61 -9.81 4.27
C ARG A 840 -24.78 -8.41 4.86
N LEU A 841 -25.81 -7.72 4.38
CA LEU A 841 -26.24 -6.40 4.81
C LEU A 841 -27.72 -6.47 5.16
N TYR A 842 -28.06 -6.12 6.40
CA TYR A 842 -29.43 -5.97 6.88
C TYR A 842 -29.69 -4.50 7.21
N LEU A 843 -30.92 -4.07 6.95
CA LEU A 843 -31.44 -2.76 7.31
C LEU A 843 -32.76 -2.97 8.04
N ASN A 844 -32.88 -2.44 9.25
CA ASN A 844 -34.08 -2.51 10.09
C ASN A 844 -34.62 -3.94 10.24
N GLY A 845 -33.73 -4.89 10.56
CA GLY A 845 -34.07 -6.31 10.68
C GLY A 845 -34.19 -7.09 9.37
N VAL A 846 -34.19 -6.43 8.20
CA VAL A 846 -34.47 -7.05 6.89
C VAL A 846 -33.22 -7.15 6.02
N LEU A 847 -32.96 -8.34 5.46
CA LEU A 847 -31.84 -8.57 4.53
C LEU A 847 -32.00 -7.70 3.27
N GLN A 848 -30.97 -6.93 2.95
CA GLN A 848 -30.92 -6.03 1.80
C GLN A 848 -30.07 -6.57 0.66
N SER A 849 -28.93 -7.17 0.99
CA SER A 849 -27.91 -7.58 0.01
C SER A 849 -27.04 -8.70 0.56
N GLU A 850 -26.57 -9.57 -0.32
CA GLU A 850 -25.57 -10.59 -0.01
C GLU A 850 -24.57 -10.78 -1.15
N LEU A 851 -23.35 -11.19 -0.81
CA LEU A 851 -22.25 -11.45 -1.74
C LEU A 851 -21.43 -12.66 -1.25
N SER A 852 -20.84 -13.44 -2.16
CA SER A 852 -19.91 -14.51 -1.75
C SER A 852 -18.55 -13.95 -1.29
N GLU A 853 -18.04 -14.44 -0.16
CA GLU A 853 -16.75 -13.98 0.44
C GLU A 853 -15.53 -14.83 0.06
N THR A 854 -15.71 -15.90 -0.72
CA THR A 854 -14.63 -16.86 -1.03
C THR A 854 -13.37 -16.22 -1.63
N GLY A 855 -12.22 -16.77 -1.23
CA GLY A 855 -10.90 -16.37 -1.73
C GLY A 855 -10.17 -15.31 -0.90
N VAL A 856 -10.76 -14.83 0.20
CA VAL A 856 -10.16 -13.87 1.13
C VAL A 856 -9.65 -14.60 2.38
N THR A 857 -8.34 -14.55 2.65
CA THR A 857 -7.69 -15.25 3.77
C THR A 857 -6.89 -14.28 4.65
N GLY A 858 -7.40 -14.01 5.85
CA GLY A 858 -6.73 -13.18 6.84
C GLY A 858 -6.78 -11.67 6.55
N ILE A 859 -7.78 -10.99 7.09
CA ILE A 859 -8.07 -9.57 6.78
C ILE A 859 -7.61 -8.59 7.88
N ALA A 860 -7.06 -9.10 8.98
CA ALA A 860 -6.77 -8.28 10.15
C ALA A 860 -5.37 -7.69 10.15
N GLU A 861 -5.27 -6.52 10.76
CA GLU A 861 -4.04 -5.83 11.08
C GLU A 861 -4.16 -5.31 12.52
N PRO A 862 -3.07 -5.25 13.30
CA PRO A 862 -3.11 -4.78 14.69
C PRO A 862 -3.21 -3.24 14.77
N THR A 863 -4.17 -2.64 14.06
CA THR A 863 -4.51 -1.21 14.11
C THR A 863 -5.81 -0.99 14.86
N ASP A 864 -5.99 0.20 15.42
CA ASP A 864 -7.24 0.58 16.10
C ASP A 864 -8.43 0.54 15.14
N LEU A 865 -9.62 0.28 15.68
CA LEU A 865 -10.86 0.45 14.95
C LEU A 865 -11.23 1.94 14.96
N ILE A 866 -11.26 2.56 13.78
CA ILE A 866 -11.48 3.99 13.62
C ILE A 866 -12.92 4.28 13.19
N LEU A 867 -13.52 5.33 13.77
CA LEU A 867 -14.86 5.84 13.43
C LEU A 867 -14.79 7.23 12.79
N GLY A 868 -15.52 7.44 11.70
CA GLY A 868 -15.81 8.77 11.13
C GLY A 868 -14.88 9.31 10.05
N ASN A 869 -13.61 8.90 9.99
CA ASN A 869 -12.68 9.23 8.90
C ASN A 869 -11.45 8.33 9.01
N ILE A 870 -10.83 7.93 7.90
CA ILE A 870 -9.62 7.08 7.91
C ILE A 870 -8.37 7.82 7.42
N GLY A 871 -8.54 9.06 6.97
CA GLY A 871 -7.48 9.84 6.32
C GLY A 871 -6.25 10.06 7.22
N GLU A 872 -6.41 10.09 8.54
CA GLU A 872 -5.29 10.33 9.44
C GLU A 872 -4.31 9.14 9.56
N LEU A 873 -4.80 7.90 9.42
CA LEU A 873 -3.94 6.73 9.56
C LEU A 873 -3.06 6.48 8.32
N GLU A 874 -3.45 6.93 7.11
CA GLU A 874 -2.74 6.57 5.86
C GLU A 874 -2.76 7.61 4.71
N LEU A 875 -2.53 8.88 5.00
CA LEU A 875 -2.21 9.84 3.94
C LEU A 875 -0.75 9.72 3.47
N ALA A 876 -0.50 8.75 2.59
CA ALA A 876 0.42 9.02 1.48
C ALA A 876 -0.19 10.10 0.57
N SER A 877 0.65 10.90 -0.11
CA SER A 877 0.18 12.00 -0.96
C SER A 877 -0.84 11.54 -2.01
N GLY A 878 -2.06 12.11 -2.01
CA GLY A 878 -3.03 11.95 -3.11
C GLY A 878 -4.36 11.27 -2.77
N THR A 879 -4.61 10.87 -1.52
CA THR A 879 -5.94 10.38 -1.09
C THR A 879 -6.75 11.53 -0.51
N ALA A 880 -7.98 11.74 -0.98
CA ALA A 880 -8.82 12.84 -0.47
C ALA A 880 -9.47 12.46 0.86
N PRO A 881 -9.43 13.32 1.89
CA PRO A 881 -10.16 13.09 3.13
C PRO A 881 -11.66 12.97 2.88
N ALA A 882 -12.32 12.07 3.62
CA ALA A 882 -13.69 11.64 3.33
C ALA A 882 -14.45 11.36 4.65
N PRO A 883 -14.65 12.40 5.50
CA PRO A 883 -15.31 12.22 6.78
C PRO A 883 -16.80 11.86 6.58
N TYR A 884 -17.28 10.92 7.39
CA TYR A 884 -18.71 10.74 7.59
C TYR A 884 -19.29 11.94 8.34
N LYS A 885 -20.52 12.33 8.00
CA LYS A 885 -21.18 13.56 8.52
C LYS A 885 -22.56 13.33 9.13
N GLY A 886 -22.95 12.07 9.31
CA GLY A 886 -24.20 11.71 9.99
C GLY A 886 -23.98 11.48 11.48
N LYS A 887 -24.84 10.65 12.07
CA LYS A 887 -24.84 10.32 13.50
C LYS A 887 -24.72 8.82 13.67
N LEU A 888 -24.01 8.37 14.70
CA LEU A 888 -23.81 6.95 15.03
C LEU A 888 -24.20 6.70 16.49
N ASP A 889 -24.92 5.61 16.73
CA ASP A 889 -25.31 5.15 18.06
C ASP A 889 -25.23 3.62 18.16
N GLU A 890 -25.07 3.08 19.37
CA GLU A 890 -25.19 1.65 19.68
C GLU A 890 -24.32 0.70 18.82
N LEU A 891 -23.01 1.00 18.70
CA LEU A 891 -22.08 0.17 17.94
C LEU A 891 -21.76 -1.13 18.69
N LYS A 892 -22.09 -2.28 18.09
CA LYS A 892 -21.82 -3.63 18.61
C LYS A 892 -21.02 -4.45 17.61
N ILE A 893 -20.05 -5.22 18.11
CA ILE A 893 -19.28 -6.18 17.32
C ILE A 893 -19.43 -7.57 17.95
N PHE A 894 -19.70 -8.57 17.10
CA PHE A 894 -19.79 -9.98 17.46
C PHE A 894 -18.72 -10.74 16.69
N ASN A 895 -17.97 -11.64 17.34
CA ASN A 895 -16.98 -12.50 16.68
C ASN A 895 -17.62 -13.74 16.01
N TYR A 896 -18.89 -13.62 15.61
CA TYR A 896 -19.63 -14.65 14.88
C TYR A 896 -20.65 -14.01 13.93
N ALA A 897 -21.19 -14.80 13.00
CA ALA A 897 -22.27 -14.37 12.11
C ALA A 897 -23.61 -14.47 12.85
N LEU A 898 -24.32 -13.34 13.01
CA LEU A 898 -25.66 -13.31 13.61
C LEU A 898 -26.68 -14.01 12.72
N SER A 899 -27.65 -14.71 13.33
CA SER A 899 -28.80 -15.24 12.61
C SER A 899 -29.82 -14.13 12.28
N ALA A 900 -30.66 -14.35 11.26
CA ALA A 900 -31.72 -13.38 10.91
C ALA A 900 -32.69 -13.10 12.08
N SER A 901 -32.94 -14.09 12.94
CA SER A 901 -33.77 -13.91 14.14
C SER A 901 -33.06 -13.04 15.18
N GLN A 902 -31.77 -13.26 15.42
CA GLN A 902 -30.96 -12.42 16.32
C GLN A 902 -30.90 -10.98 15.83
N ILE A 903 -30.76 -10.75 14.52
CA ILE A 903 -30.77 -9.40 13.94
C ILE A 903 -32.12 -8.72 14.13
N THR A 904 -33.21 -9.47 13.90
CA THR A 904 -34.58 -8.97 14.11
C THR A 904 -34.84 -8.64 15.58
N GLU A 905 -34.35 -9.48 16.50
CA GLU A 905 -34.42 -9.25 17.94
C GLU A 905 -33.65 -8.00 18.34
N ILE A 906 -32.40 -7.82 17.87
CA ILE A 906 -31.60 -6.62 18.11
C ILE A 906 -32.31 -5.37 17.56
N TYR A 907 -32.93 -5.44 16.38
CA TYR A 907 -33.69 -4.32 15.81
C TYR A 907 -34.94 -3.96 16.62
N ASN A 908 -35.69 -4.97 17.08
CA ASN A 908 -36.93 -4.79 17.83
C ASN A 908 -36.72 -4.45 19.30
N THR A 909 -35.50 -4.62 19.82
CA THR A 909 -35.14 -4.25 21.18
C THR A 909 -35.24 -2.73 21.31
N THR A 910 -36.28 -2.23 21.98
CA THR A 910 -36.39 -0.82 22.36
C THR A 910 -35.36 -0.48 23.44
N VAL A 911 -35.01 0.79 23.53
CA VAL A 911 -34.16 1.34 24.58
C VAL A 911 -34.77 1.02 25.95
N ILE A 912 -33.96 0.54 26.88
CA ILE A 912 -34.39 0.41 28.28
C ILE A 912 -34.50 1.81 28.89
N ASN A 913 -35.72 2.22 29.22
CA ASN A 913 -35.99 3.54 29.80
C ASN A 913 -35.88 3.49 31.32
N ALA A 914 -35.35 4.56 31.91
CA ALA A 914 -35.27 4.67 33.36
C ALA A 914 -36.68 4.65 34.01
N PRO A 915 -36.83 4.02 35.19
CA PRO A 915 -38.01 4.18 36.02
C PRO A 915 -38.27 5.66 36.37
N THR A 916 -39.54 6.05 36.43
CA THR A 916 -39.96 7.43 36.81
C THR A 916 -41.02 7.41 37.90
N ASN A 917 -41.42 8.58 38.41
CA ASN A 917 -42.48 8.74 39.41
C ASN A 917 -42.30 7.88 40.67
N VAL A 918 -41.10 7.93 41.26
CA VAL A 918 -40.82 7.17 42.48
C VAL A 918 -41.50 7.84 43.68
N THR A 919 -42.37 7.12 44.39
CA THR A 919 -43.10 7.57 45.57
C THR A 919 -42.78 6.68 46.77
N PHE A 920 -43.03 7.21 47.98
CA PHE A 920 -42.72 6.54 49.24
C PHE A 920 -43.95 6.47 50.15
N ASP A 921 -44.17 5.30 50.75
CA ASP A 921 -45.09 5.15 51.88
C ASP A 921 -44.29 4.81 53.14
N THR A 922 -44.25 5.73 54.12
CA THR A 922 -43.69 5.43 55.45
C THR A 922 -44.72 4.63 56.25
N ASN A 923 -44.58 3.31 56.33
CA ASN A 923 -45.51 2.49 57.10
C ASN A 923 -45.42 2.80 58.61
N THR A 924 -46.56 2.67 59.29
CA THR A 924 -46.97 3.42 60.49
C THR A 924 -46.93 2.65 61.82
N ILE A 925 -46.11 1.60 61.95
CA ILE A 925 -46.06 0.83 63.21
C ILE A 925 -44.62 0.69 63.70
N ALA A 926 -44.19 1.67 64.49
CA ALA A 926 -43.00 1.53 65.31
C ALA A 926 -43.35 0.65 66.52
N THR A 927 -43.02 -0.65 66.45
CA THR A 927 -42.92 -1.48 67.66
C THR A 927 -41.46 -1.53 68.09
N PRO A 928 -41.15 -1.72 69.39
CA PRO A 928 -39.77 -1.72 69.91
C PRO A 928 -38.85 -2.81 69.33
N LEU A 929 -39.40 -3.72 68.51
CA LEU A 929 -38.72 -4.90 67.96
C LEU A 929 -38.86 -5.04 66.44
N ALA A 930 -39.46 -4.08 65.75
CA ALA A 930 -39.49 -4.07 64.30
C ALA A 930 -38.32 -3.25 63.76
N GLU A 931 -37.48 -3.87 62.91
CA GLU A 931 -36.60 -3.14 61.99
C GLU A 931 -37.45 -2.09 61.25
N THR A 932 -37.01 -0.82 61.20
CA THR A 932 -37.76 0.17 60.41
C THR A 932 -37.62 -0.19 58.95
N THR A 933 -38.73 -0.06 58.20
CA THR A 933 -38.76 -0.38 56.78
C THR A 933 -39.22 0.82 55.97
N THR A 934 -38.73 0.98 54.75
CA THR A 934 -39.21 2.00 53.81
C THR A 934 -39.79 1.29 52.57
N VAL A 935 -41.00 1.67 52.14
CA VAL A 935 -41.60 1.13 50.91
C VAL A 935 -41.42 2.14 49.79
N LEU A 936 -40.70 1.74 48.76
CA LEU A 936 -40.51 2.46 47.51
C LEU A 936 -41.50 1.94 46.47
N GLN A 937 -42.11 2.84 45.70
CA GLN A 937 -42.93 2.52 44.53
C GLN A 937 -42.46 3.35 43.35
N TRP A 938 -42.52 2.83 42.12
CA TRP A 938 -42.14 3.55 40.90
C TRP A 938 -42.99 3.14 39.69
N MET A 939 -42.94 3.96 38.64
CA MET A 939 -43.50 3.65 37.34
C MET A 939 -42.43 2.98 36.47
N ASP A 940 -42.74 1.78 36.01
CA ASP A 940 -41.95 1.09 35.00
C ASP A 940 -42.23 1.67 33.60
N ASN A 941 -41.18 2.13 32.93
CA ASN A 941 -41.24 2.67 31.57
C ASN A 941 -40.46 1.82 30.56
N SER A 942 -39.88 0.70 31.01
CA SER A 942 -39.23 -0.28 30.16
C SER A 942 -40.24 -1.36 29.75
N ASN A 943 -39.98 -2.02 28.62
CA ASN A 943 -40.80 -3.13 28.13
C ASN A 943 -39.95 -4.36 27.76
N ASN A 944 -38.66 -4.29 28.09
CA ASN A 944 -37.62 -5.22 27.68
C ASN A 944 -36.50 -5.34 28.73
N GLU A 945 -36.75 -4.88 29.94
CA GLU A 945 -35.91 -5.08 31.11
C GLU A 945 -35.98 -6.53 31.58
N ALA A 946 -34.84 -7.07 32.02
CA ALA A 946 -34.78 -8.35 32.72
C ALA A 946 -34.92 -8.17 34.23
N ASN A 947 -34.45 -7.02 34.75
CA ASN A 947 -34.45 -6.69 36.17
C ASN A 947 -34.29 -5.18 36.42
N PHE A 948 -34.50 -4.74 37.66
CA PHE A 948 -34.11 -3.39 38.14
C PHE A 948 -33.02 -3.50 39.20
N VAL A 949 -32.01 -2.64 39.12
CA VAL A 949 -30.97 -2.50 40.15
C VAL A 949 -31.34 -1.30 41.02
N LEU A 950 -31.58 -1.52 42.31
CA LEU A 950 -31.86 -0.47 43.29
C LEU A 950 -30.62 -0.23 44.17
N GLU A 951 -30.23 1.03 44.28
CA GLU A 951 -29.09 1.48 45.09
C GLU A 951 -29.52 2.45 46.18
N ARG A 952 -28.76 2.45 47.29
CA ARG A 952 -28.97 3.29 48.47
C ARG A 952 -27.69 4.01 48.86
N SER A 953 -27.82 5.22 49.38
CA SER A 953 -26.72 6.05 49.88
C SER A 953 -27.11 6.75 51.19
N LEU A 954 -26.11 7.08 52.02
CA LEU A 954 -26.25 7.92 53.21
C LEU A 954 -25.91 9.40 52.96
N ASP A 955 -25.16 9.71 51.89
CA ASP A 955 -24.60 11.03 51.62
C ASP A 955 -24.98 11.63 50.26
N ALA A 956 -25.78 10.90 49.46
CA ALA A 956 -26.19 11.21 48.09
C ALA A 956 -25.04 11.24 47.06
N VAL A 957 -23.85 10.75 47.43
CA VAL A 957 -22.67 10.71 46.56
C VAL A 957 -22.24 9.26 46.32
N SER A 958 -22.10 8.48 47.40
CA SER A 958 -21.68 7.08 47.36
C SER A 958 -22.90 6.17 47.48
N PHE A 959 -23.27 5.50 46.39
CA PHE A 959 -24.42 4.60 46.29
C PHE A 959 -23.97 3.14 46.24
N GLU A 960 -24.61 2.29 47.05
CA GLU A 960 -24.38 0.85 47.11
C GLU A 960 -25.63 0.07 46.67
N PRO A 961 -25.50 -1.00 45.89
CA PRO A 961 -26.63 -1.83 45.46
C PRO A 961 -27.23 -2.59 46.65
N ILE A 962 -28.55 -2.45 46.83
CA ILE A 962 -29.30 -3.11 47.90
C ILE A 962 -30.28 -4.16 47.41
N ALA A 963 -30.69 -4.11 46.13
CA ALA A 963 -31.58 -5.11 45.55
C ALA A 963 -31.43 -5.24 44.02
N ASN A 964 -31.68 -6.46 43.56
CA ASN A 964 -31.87 -6.81 42.15
C ASN A 964 -33.27 -7.39 42.00
N LEU A 965 -34.15 -6.66 41.32
CA LEU A 965 -35.60 -6.91 41.29
C LEU A 965 -35.99 -7.46 39.93
N GLU A 966 -36.92 -8.42 39.86
CA GLU A 966 -37.35 -8.99 38.58
C GLU A 966 -37.99 -7.94 37.66
N ALA A 967 -38.02 -8.20 36.35
CA ALA A 967 -38.71 -7.38 35.37
C ALA A 967 -40.16 -7.05 35.79
N ASN A 968 -40.67 -5.88 35.39
CA ASN A 968 -41.98 -5.34 35.79
C ASN A 968 -42.20 -5.10 37.30
N THR A 969 -41.17 -5.26 38.15
CA THR A 969 -41.27 -4.88 39.56
C THR A 969 -41.45 -3.37 39.65
N THR A 970 -42.48 -2.93 40.38
CA THR A 970 -42.81 -1.51 40.58
C THR A 970 -42.79 -1.07 42.04
N THR A 971 -42.42 -1.97 42.96
CA THR A 971 -42.36 -1.69 44.40
C THR A 971 -41.24 -2.46 45.08
N TYR A 972 -40.62 -1.90 46.12
CA TYR A 972 -39.64 -2.57 46.97
C TYR A 972 -39.75 -2.13 48.42
N THR A 973 -39.59 -3.06 49.36
CA THR A 973 -39.51 -2.74 50.80
C THR A 973 -38.09 -2.89 51.28
N ASP A 974 -37.42 -1.78 51.57
CA ASP A 974 -36.11 -1.79 52.23
C ASP A 974 -36.33 -2.05 53.72
N THR A 975 -35.80 -3.17 54.21
CA THR A 975 -35.90 -3.61 55.61
C THR A 975 -34.64 -3.32 56.43
N ASP A 976 -33.53 -2.99 55.77
CA ASP A 976 -32.22 -2.76 56.38
C ASP A 976 -31.96 -1.27 56.61
N VAL A 977 -32.95 -0.55 57.13
CA VAL A 977 -32.82 0.89 57.42
C VAL A 977 -32.87 1.15 58.92
N ALA A 978 -32.03 2.07 59.39
CA ALA A 978 -31.98 2.48 60.79
C ALA A 978 -33.04 3.55 61.07
N HIS A 979 -33.51 3.62 62.31
CA HIS A 979 -34.45 4.66 62.76
C HIS A 979 -33.85 6.07 62.66
N SER A 980 -34.70 7.08 62.46
CA SER A 980 -34.31 8.50 62.41
C SER A 980 -33.15 8.82 61.45
N THR A 981 -32.99 8.03 60.39
CA THR A 981 -31.86 8.12 59.45
C THR A 981 -32.38 8.49 58.06
N LYS A 982 -31.70 9.45 57.42
CA LYS A 982 -32.00 9.89 56.05
C LYS A 982 -31.24 9.01 55.07
N TYR A 983 -31.95 8.46 54.09
CA TYR A 983 -31.40 7.61 53.04
C TYR A 983 -31.76 8.18 51.67
N TYR A 984 -30.83 8.05 50.73
CA TYR A 984 -30.99 8.41 49.33
C TYR A 984 -31.09 7.16 48.46
N TYR A 985 -31.96 7.16 47.47
CA TYR A 985 -32.18 6.02 46.58
C TYR A 985 -32.15 6.45 45.12
N ARG A 986 -31.70 5.53 44.27
CA ARG A 986 -31.84 5.60 42.81
C ARG A 986 -31.96 4.19 42.24
N LEU A 987 -32.62 4.04 41.11
CA LEU A 987 -32.74 2.74 40.45
C LEU A 987 -32.61 2.86 38.94
N LYS A 988 -32.18 1.77 38.30
CA LYS A 988 -32.12 1.65 36.84
C LYS A 988 -32.74 0.33 36.40
N ALA A 989 -33.33 0.32 35.22
CA ALA A 989 -33.75 -0.89 34.54
C ALA A 989 -32.54 -1.50 33.82
N THR A 990 -32.43 -2.82 33.78
CA THR A 990 -31.33 -3.54 33.12
C THR A 990 -31.89 -4.74 32.38
N ASN A 991 -31.31 -5.09 31.23
CA ASN A 991 -31.48 -6.41 30.62
C ASN A 991 -30.12 -7.08 30.44
N LYS A 992 -30.13 -8.19 29.71
CA LYS A 992 -28.92 -8.99 29.45
C LYS A 992 -27.82 -8.21 28.71
N THR A 993 -28.15 -7.11 28.04
CA THR A 993 -27.26 -6.41 27.10
C THR A 993 -27.16 -4.90 27.32
N ASP A 994 -27.97 -4.30 28.20
CA ASP A 994 -28.04 -2.86 28.37
C ASP A 994 -28.62 -2.44 29.74
N SER A 995 -28.46 -1.17 30.11
CA SER A 995 -29.01 -0.56 31.32
C SER A 995 -29.55 0.84 31.01
N SER A 996 -30.69 1.22 31.58
CA SER A 996 -31.10 2.64 31.55
C SER A 996 -30.11 3.49 32.33
N ASN A 997 -30.18 4.80 32.10
CA ASN A 997 -29.78 5.77 33.12
C ASN A 997 -30.46 5.47 34.46
N TYR A 998 -29.83 5.88 35.56
CA TYR A 998 -30.52 5.88 36.86
C TYR A 998 -31.67 6.88 36.82
N SER A 999 -32.72 6.59 37.58
CA SER A 999 -33.73 7.56 37.98
C SER A 999 -33.07 8.80 38.60
N GLU A 1000 -33.83 9.88 38.77
CA GLU A 1000 -33.41 10.96 39.68
C GLU A 1000 -33.13 10.41 41.09
N VAL A 1001 -32.31 11.10 41.88
CA VAL A 1001 -31.97 10.70 43.24
C VAL A 1001 -33.10 11.16 44.16
N PHE A 1002 -33.65 10.22 44.93
CA PHE A 1002 -34.73 10.46 45.88
C PHE A 1002 -34.24 10.34 47.32
N ASP A 1003 -34.93 10.95 48.28
CA ASP A 1003 -34.60 10.80 49.70
C ASP A 1003 -35.81 10.55 50.60
N VAL A 1004 -35.59 9.78 51.68
CA VAL A 1004 -36.58 9.47 52.72
C VAL A 1004 -35.91 9.41 54.09
N THR A 1005 -36.60 9.91 55.11
CA THR A 1005 -36.14 9.85 56.52
C THR A 1005 -37.02 8.89 57.31
N THR A 1006 -36.42 7.87 57.92
CA THR A 1006 -37.14 6.86 58.73
C THR A 1006 -37.61 7.43 60.07
N LYS A 1007 -38.65 6.83 60.67
CA LYS A 1007 -39.25 7.29 61.95
C LYS A 1007 -38.41 6.83 63.17
N ALA A 1008 -38.55 7.51 64.31
CA ALA A 1008 -37.86 7.18 65.57
C ALA A 1008 -38.38 5.90 66.24
N ALA A 1009 -37.50 5.19 66.97
CA ALA A 1009 -37.84 3.97 67.73
C ALA A 1009 -38.55 4.27 69.08
N PRO A 1010 -39.44 3.39 69.59
CA PRO A 1010 -40.13 3.55 70.87
C PRO A 1010 -39.36 2.96 72.08
N ALA A 1011 -39.72 3.38 73.31
CA ALA A 1011 -39.20 2.87 74.59
C ALA A 1011 -39.58 1.38 74.84
N PRO A 1012 -38.88 0.62 75.71
CA PRO A 1012 -39.05 -0.84 75.83
C PRO A 1012 -40.37 -1.20 76.51
N VAL A 1013 -40.92 -2.39 76.25
CA VAL A 1013 -42.11 -2.85 76.99
C VAL A 1013 -41.77 -3.25 78.43
N LYS A 1014 -42.74 -3.06 79.34
CA LYS A 1014 -42.61 -3.42 80.77
C LYS A 1014 -42.40 -4.93 80.95
N ALA A 1015 -41.71 -5.31 82.03
CA ALA A 1015 -41.52 -6.70 82.44
C ALA A 1015 -42.87 -7.40 82.74
N VAL A 1016 -42.96 -8.71 82.43
CA VAL A 1016 -44.19 -9.51 82.57
C VAL A 1016 -43.88 -10.89 83.17
N ASN A 1017 -44.92 -11.70 83.42
CA ASN A 1017 -44.82 -13.07 83.94
C ASN A 1017 -44.00 -13.18 85.24
N PRO A 1018 -44.45 -12.51 86.31
CA PRO A 1018 -43.79 -12.60 87.61
C PRO A 1018 -43.85 -14.02 88.18
N SER A 1019 -42.76 -14.44 88.77
CA SER A 1019 -42.64 -15.62 89.62
C SER A 1019 -42.00 -15.18 90.94
N PRO A 1020 -42.69 -15.23 92.09
CA PRO A 1020 -44.04 -15.75 92.28
C PRO A 1020 -45.10 -14.99 91.46
N GLU A 1021 -46.12 -15.71 90.99
CA GLU A 1021 -47.25 -15.11 90.29
C GLU A 1021 -47.94 -14.08 91.19
N ASN A 1022 -48.44 -13.00 90.59
CA ASN A 1022 -49.09 -11.94 91.35
C ASN A 1022 -50.30 -12.47 92.14
N GLY A 1023 -50.29 -12.24 93.45
CA GLY A 1023 -51.32 -12.71 94.38
C GLY A 1023 -51.08 -14.12 94.94
N SER A 1024 -49.95 -14.76 94.65
CA SER A 1024 -49.64 -16.13 95.11
C SER A 1024 -49.67 -16.28 96.63
N TYR A 1025 -50.11 -17.44 97.12
CA TYR A 1025 -50.06 -17.80 98.53
C TYR A 1025 -49.30 -19.12 98.75
N PHE A 1026 -48.54 -19.21 99.83
CA PHE A 1026 -47.73 -20.38 100.19
C PHE A 1026 -48.12 -20.92 101.58
N LEU A 1027 -48.25 -22.24 101.78
CA LEU A 1027 -48.68 -22.78 103.07
C LEU A 1027 -47.57 -22.85 104.14
N GLU A 1028 -46.30 -22.92 103.73
CA GLU A 1028 -45.13 -22.79 104.62
C GLU A 1028 -44.00 -22.05 103.86
N LEU A 1029 -43.07 -21.41 104.59
CA LEU A 1029 -41.92 -20.74 103.97
C LEU A 1029 -41.06 -21.79 103.21
N PRO A 1030 -40.83 -21.65 101.90
CA PRO A 1030 -39.74 -22.37 101.25
C PRO A 1030 -38.43 -21.91 101.89
N VAL A 1031 -37.60 -22.87 102.29
CA VAL A 1031 -36.28 -22.70 102.92
C VAL A 1031 -35.35 -21.81 102.06
N GLU A 1032 -34.27 -21.29 102.65
CA GLU A 1032 -33.21 -20.45 102.02
C GLU A 1032 -33.15 -20.54 100.48
N ASN A 1033 -33.19 -19.38 99.79
CA ASN A 1033 -33.16 -19.15 98.33
C ASN A 1033 -34.49 -18.81 97.62
N PHE A 1034 -35.33 -17.92 98.18
CA PHE A 1034 -36.53 -17.42 97.48
C PHE A 1034 -36.17 -16.40 96.39
N ASN A 1035 -36.53 -16.68 95.14
CA ASN A 1035 -36.20 -15.85 93.98
C ASN A 1035 -37.43 -15.12 93.43
N LEU A 1036 -37.24 -13.86 93.07
CA LEU A 1036 -38.15 -13.10 92.21
C LEU A 1036 -37.65 -13.24 90.78
N ALA A 1037 -38.41 -13.88 89.91
CA ALA A 1037 -38.08 -14.03 88.50
C ALA A 1037 -39.16 -13.40 87.64
N TRP A 1038 -38.79 -12.81 86.51
CA TRP A 1038 -39.72 -12.22 85.56
C TRP A 1038 -39.27 -12.57 84.16
N GLU A 1039 -40.19 -12.51 83.21
CA GLU A 1039 -39.84 -12.58 81.80
C GLU A 1039 -39.44 -11.17 81.33
N GLY A 1040 -38.16 -11.02 81.02
CA GLY A 1040 -37.66 -9.87 80.28
C GLY A 1040 -37.93 -10.02 78.80
N LYS A 1041 -38.20 -8.90 78.14
CA LYS A 1041 -38.30 -8.76 76.69
C LYS A 1041 -36.96 -8.25 76.13
N ILE A 1042 -36.59 -8.74 74.95
CA ILE A 1042 -35.30 -8.48 74.30
C ILE A 1042 -35.06 -7.00 73.95
N ASP A 1043 -36.08 -6.14 74.05
CA ASP A 1043 -36.02 -4.71 73.77
C ASP A 1043 -35.50 -3.86 74.93
N ALA A 1044 -35.28 -4.44 76.12
CA ALA A 1044 -34.68 -3.76 77.26
C ALA A 1044 -33.22 -4.21 77.48
N THR A 1045 -32.31 -3.27 77.68
CA THR A 1045 -30.89 -3.55 77.99
C THR A 1045 -30.65 -3.74 79.49
N LYS A 1046 -31.55 -3.21 80.34
CA LYS A 1046 -31.44 -3.25 81.80
C LYS A 1046 -32.80 -3.33 82.47
N TYR A 1047 -32.88 -4.06 83.58
CA TYR A 1047 -34.01 -4.12 84.49
C TYR A 1047 -33.66 -3.60 85.88
N THR A 1048 -34.53 -2.81 86.49
CA THR A 1048 -34.37 -2.33 87.87
C THR A 1048 -35.43 -2.99 88.75
N VAL A 1049 -35.00 -3.78 89.74
CA VAL A 1049 -35.90 -4.52 90.64
C VAL A 1049 -36.19 -3.69 91.90
N TYR A 1050 -37.45 -3.63 92.29
CA TYR A 1050 -37.93 -2.98 93.51
C TYR A 1050 -38.73 -3.96 94.39
N PHE A 1051 -38.65 -3.82 95.71
CA PHE A 1051 -39.32 -4.70 96.67
C PHE A 1051 -39.71 -3.95 97.96
N GLY A 1052 -40.78 -4.38 98.61
CA GLY A 1052 -41.23 -3.82 99.89
C GLY A 1052 -42.51 -4.47 100.41
N THR A 1053 -43.05 -3.93 101.50
CA THR A 1053 -44.34 -4.32 102.09
C THR A 1053 -45.43 -3.27 101.87
N ASP A 1054 -45.10 -2.16 101.19
CA ASP A 1054 -46.00 -1.09 100.79
C ASP A 1054 -45.96 -0.98 99.25
N PRO A 1055 -47.07 -1.22 98.53
CA PRO A 1055 -47.08 -1.20 97.07
C PRO A 1055 -46.77 0.17 96.46
N GLU A 1056 -46.97 1.27 97.20
CA GLU A 1056 -46.73 2.64 96.71
C GLU A 1056 -45.28 3.10 96.95
N ASN A 1057 -44.56 2.44 97.88
CA ASN A 1057 -43.22 2.85 98.33
C ASN A 1057 -42.22 1.69 98.29
N LEU A 1058 -41.94 1.18 97.09
CA LEU A 1058 -40.97 0.11 96.90
C LEU A 1058 -39.53 0.64 96.87
N SER A 1059 -38.62 -0.08 97.55
CA SER A 1059 -37.19 0.26 97.56
C SER A 1059 -36.46 -0.47 96.44
N LYS A 1060 -35.54 0.22 95.76
CA LYS A 1060 -34.69 -0.39 94.73
C LYS A 1060 -33.77 -1.44 95.37
N LEU A 1061 -33.76 -2.63 94.79
CA LEU A 1061 -32.89 -3.73 95.21
C LEU A 1061 -31.65 -3.85 94.32
N ALA A 1062 -31.83 -3.87 93.00
CA ALA A 1062 -30.72 -4.06 92.06
C ALA A 1062 -31.04 -3.57 90.65
N ASP A 1063 -29.98 -3.26 89.91
CA ASP A 1063 -30.01 -3.20 88.45
C ASP A 1063 -29.46 -4.52 87.91
N ILE A 1064 -30.17 -5.12 86.96
CA ILE A 1064 -29.84 -6.39 86.32
C ILE A 1064 -29.78 -6.15 84.81
N SER A 1065 -28.63 -6.37 84.20
CA SER A 1065 -28.50 -6.38 82.74
C SER A 1065 -29.33 -7.51 82.14
N TYR A 1066 -29.86 -7.31 80.93
CA TYR A 1066 -30.64 -8.35 80.26
C TYR A 1066 -29.86 -9.68 80.17
N SER A 1067 -30.56 -10.78 80.45
CA SER A 1067 -30.10 -12.16 80.20
C SER A 1067 -31.33 -13.04 79.91
N GLU A 1068 -31.14 -14.20 79.28
CA GLU A 1068 -32.24 -15.12 78.94
C GLU A 1068 -32.98 -15.71 80.16
N SER A 1069 -32.46 -15.53 81.38
CA SER A 1069 -33.06 -16.04 82.62
C SER A 1069 -32.94 -15.02 83.75
N LEU A 1070 -33.92 -14.12 83.84
CA LEU A 1070 -33.89 -13.00 84.78
C LEU A 1070 -34.51 -13.40 86.11
N SER A 1071 -33.68 -13.36 87.15
CA SER A 1071 -34.12 -13.55 88.52
C SER A 1071 -33.27 -12.73 89.50
N TYR A 1072 -33.86 -12.46 90.66
CA TYR A 1072 -33.23 -11.81 91.78
C TYR A 1072 -33.51 -12.59 93.06
N GLN A 1073 -32.45 -13.01 93.74
CA GLN A 1073 -32.55 -13.74 95.01
C GLN A 1073 -32.77 -12.76 96.17
N LEU A 1074 -33.83 -12.95 96.96
CA LEU A 1074 -34.13 -12.08 98.09
C LEU A 1074 -33.14 -12.32 99.26
N PRO A 1075 -32.56 -11.26 99.85
CA PRO A 1075 -31.48 -11.39 100.83
C PRO A 1075 -31.89 -11.69 102.30
N ALA A 1076 -33.16 -11.96 102.68
CA ALA A 1076 -33.56 -12.21 104.09
C ALA A 1076 -34.86 -13.01 104.31
N VAL A 1077 -35.07 -13.45 105.57
CA VAL A 1077 -36.20 -14.25 106.08
C VAL A 1077 -37.53 -13.49 105.99
N LEU A 1078 -38.51 -14.04 105.27
CA LEU A 1078 -39.86 -13.50 105.14
C LEU A 1078 -40.75 -13.94 106.32
N THR A 1079 -41.67 -13.08 106.76
CA THR A 1079 -42.58 -13.33 107.89
C THR A 1079 -43.95 -13.81 107.44
N SER A 1080 -44.51 -14.84 108.11
CA SER A 1080 -45.86 -15.36 107.80
C SER A 1080 -46.95 -14.30 107.99
N ARG A 1081 -48.07 -14.43 107.25
CA ARG A 1081 -49.23 -13.52 107.27
C ARG A 1081 -49.00 -12.08 106.77
N VAL A 1082 -47.85 -11.76 106.16
CA VAL A 1082 -47.55 -10.46 105.51
C VAL A 1082 -47.72 -10.53 103.98
N TYR A 1083 -48.16 -9.42 103.37
CA TYR A 1083 -48.09 -9.23 101.91
C TYR A 1083 -46.76 -8.58 101.53
N TYR A 1084 -46.06 -9.18 100.57
CA TYR A 1084 -44.88 -8.59 99.95
C TYR A 1084 -45.23 -8.11 98.54
N TYR A 1085 -44.65 -6.97 98.14
CA TYR A 1085 -44.85 -6.33 96.84
C TYR A 1085 -43.51 -6.11 96.14
N TRP A 1086 -43.50 -6.26 94.82
CA TRP A 1086 -42.30 -6.10 94.01
C TRP A 1086 -42.60 -5.67 92.59
N ARG A 1087 -41.66 -4.99 91.95
CA ARG A 1087 -41.81 -4.41 90.60
C ARG A 1087 -40.49 -4.48 89.86
N VAL A 1088 -40.55 -4.54 88.53
CA VAL A 1088 -39.36 -4.48 87.69
C VAL A 1088 -39.53 -3.46 86.57
N ASP A 1089 -38.72 -2.40 86.58
CA ASP A 1089 -38.71 -1.35 85.54
C ASP A 1089 -37.72 -1.73 84.43
N ALA A 1090 -38.11 -1.59 83.16
CA ALA A 1090 -37.31 -1.96 81.99
C ALA A 1090 -36.73 -0.71 81.29
N THR A 1091 -35.45 -0.72 80.93
CA THR A 1091 -34.75 0.42 80.31
C THR A 1091 -33.98 -0.02 79.07
N ASN A 1092 -34.00 0.82 78.02
CA ASN A 1092 -33.07 0.78 76.88
C ASN A 1092 -32.56 2.19 76.55
N ASP A 1093 -31.77 2.33 75.48
CA ASP A 1093 -31.17 3.60 75.05
C ASP A 1093 -32.20 4.64 74.60
N TYR A 1094 -33.46 4.23 74.39
CA TYR A 1094 -34.56 5.05 73.91
C TYR A 1094 -35.62 5.36 74.99
N GLY A 1095 -35.49 4.84 76.22
CA GLY A 1095 -36.36 5.20 77.35
C GLY A 1095 -36.45 4.15 78.48
N THR A 1096 -37.18 4.49 79.55
CA THR A 1096 -37.51 3.57 80.65
C THR A 1096 -39.02 3.42 80.77
N THR A 1097 -39.48 2.17 80.88
CA THR A 1097 -40.89 1.82 81.10
C THR A 1097 -41.04 1.15 82.46
N THR A 1098 -41.83 1.78 83.33
CA THR A 1098 -42.11 1.30 84.69
C THR A 1098 -42.94 0.01 84.66
N GLY A 1099 -42.55 -0.97 85.48
CA GLY A 1099 -43.22 -2.27 85.60
C GLY A 1099 -44.55 -2.22 86.36
N ASP A 1100 -45.30 -3.32 86.31
CA ASP A 1100 -46.44 -3.52 87.21
C ASP A 1100 -45.96 -3.96 88.60
N VAL A 1101 -46.71 -3.60 89.65
CA VAL A 1101 -46.44 -4.05 91.02
C VAL A 1101 -47.15 -5.40 91.27
N TRP A 1102 -46.38 -6.42 91.62
CA TRP A 1102 -46.83 -7.79 91.89
C TRP A 1102 -46.72 -8.16 93.38
N SER A 1103 -47.46 -9.16 93.86
CA SER A 1103 -47.55 -9.50 95.29
C SER A 1103 -47.61 -10.99 95.64
N PHE A 1104 -47.31 -11.39 96.89
CA PHE A 1104 -47.53 -12.77 97.42
C PHE A 1104 -47.66 -12.84 98.99
N ARG A 1105 -48.16 -13.97 99.56
CA ARG A 1105 -48.46 -14.19 101.03
C ARG A 1105 -48.28 -15.66 101.56
N ILE A 1106 -48.34 -15.94 102.89
CA ILE A 1106 -48.16 -17.30 103.54
C ILE A 1106 -49.26 -17.73 104.62
N THR A 1107 -49.83 -18.99 104.72
CA THR A 1107 -51.01 -19.50 105.61
C THR A 1107 -51.11 -21.02 106.13
N THR A 1108 -51.97 -21.47 107.12
CA THR A 1108 -52.17 -22.92 107.67
C THR A 1108 -53.59 -23.34 108.27
N ASN A 1109 -54.14 -24.61 108.22
CA ASN A 1109 -55.47 -25.10 108.82
C ASN A 1109 -55.65 -26.64 109.23
N GLU A 1110 -56.31 -27.03 110.37
CA GLU A 1110 -56.70 -28.44 110.84
C GLU A 1110 -58.20 -28.58 111.36
N ILE A 1111 -58.93 -29.72 111.16
CA ILE A 1111 -60.35 -29.98 111.62
C ILE A 1111 -60.55 -31.36 112.31
N ALA A 1112 -61.32 -31.44 113.42
CA ALA A 1112 -61.62 -32.69 114.16
C ALA A 1112 -63.14 -32.98 114.39
N ILE A 1113 -63.59 -34.24 114.27
CA ILE A 1113 -65.00 -34.68 114.47
C ILE A 1113 -65.15 -35.82 115.50
N HIS A 1114 -66.14 -35.72 116.41
CA HIS A 1114 -66.41 -36.74 117.44
C HIS A 1114 -67.89 -36.74 117.94
N PRO A 1115 -68.48 -37.89 118.33
CA PRO A 1115 -67.99 -39.25 118.09
C PRO A 1115 -68.19 -39.66 116.62
N ASN A 1116 -67.38 -40.61 116.14
CA ASN A 1116 -67.54 -41.26 114.84
C ASN A 1116 -67.13 -42.74 115.03
N PRO A 1117 -68.05 -43.73 115.11
CA PRO A 1117 -69.43 -43.71 114.61
C PRO A 1117 -70.42 -42.90 115.45
N VAL A 1118 -71.35 -42.24 114.77
CA VAL A 1118 -72.41 -41.37 115.31
C VAL A 1118 -73.69 -42.17 115.50
N LYS A 1119 -74.39 -41.97 116.63
CA LYS A 1119 -75.77 -42.46 116.84
C LYS A 1119 -76.80 -41.35 116.68
N GLU A 1120 -76.65 -40.28 117.46
CA GLU A 1120 -77.67 -39.21 117.54
C GLU A 1120 -77.10 -37.81 117.28
N GLN A 1121 -75.78 -37.59 117.45
CA GLN A 1121 -75.16 -36.27 117.37
C GLN A 1121 -73.70 -36.28 116.90
N ILE A 1122 -73.34 -35.33 116.03
CA ILE A 1122 -71.97 -35.04 115.55
C ILE A 1122 -71.47 -33.76 116.24
N ASN A 1123 -70.30 -33.78 116.88
CA ASN A 1123 -69.58 -32.57 117.28
C ASN A 1123 -68.42 -32.30 116.31
N ILE A 1124 -68.31 -31.07 115.84
CA ILE A 1124 -67.25 -30.58 114.95
C ILE A 1124 -66.42 -29.58 115.76
N ASN A 1125 -65.11 -29.80 115.87
CA ASN A 1125 -64.16 -28.88 116.49
C ASN A 1125 -63.17 -28.39 115.43
N ILE A 1126 -63.09 -27.08 115.28
CA ILE A 1126 -62.16 -26.37 114.40
C ILE A 1126 -61.38 -25.39 115.29
N PRO A 1127 -60.17 -25.78 115.75
CA PRO A 1127 -59.37 -24.95 116.63
C PRO A 1127 -59.11 -23.57 116.02
N SER A 1128 -59.31 -22.51 116.79
CA SER A 1128 -59.07 -21.12 116.39
C SER A 1128 -59.97 -20.57 115.27
N TYR A 1129 -61.08 -21.25 114.95
CA TYR A 1129 -62.05 -20.72 114.00
C TYR A 1129 -62.93 -19.64 114.62
N ASN A 1130 -62.82 -18.41 114.11
CA ASN A 1130 -63.42 -17.22 114.72
C ASN A 1130 -64.79 -16.82 114.15
N SER A 1131 -65.21 -17.41 113.03
CA SER A 1131 -66.52 -17.12 112.44
C SER A 1131 -67.63 -17.81 113.25
N PRO A 1132 -68.76 -17.13 113.53
CA PRO A 1132 -69.80 -17.64 114.41
C PRO A 1132 -70.57 -18.81 113.83
N ASN A 1133 -70.48 -19.03 112.51
CA ASN A 1133 -71.20 -20.05 111.78
C ASN A 1133 -70.30 -20.81 110.80
N ILE A 1134 -70.70 -22.05 110.51
CA ILE A 1134 -70.23 -22.84 109.37
C ILE A 1134 -71.45 -23.37 108.64
N THR A 1135 -71.34 -23.66 107.35
CA THR A 1135 -72.30 -24.49 106.63
C THR A 1135 -71.83 -25.93 106.68
N ALA A 1136 -72.68 -26.83 107.17
CA ALA A 1136 -72.41 -28.26 107.20
C ALA A 1136 -73.43 -29.00 106.33
N THR A 1137 -72.92 -29.74 105.34
CA THR A 1137 -73.72 -30.50 104.39
C THR A 1137 -73.41 -31.98 104.55
N LEU A 1138 -74.41 -32.78 104.96
CA LEU A 1138 -74.28 -34.22 105.09
C LEU A 1138 -74.89 -34.90 103.86
N MET A 1139 -74.10 -35.78 103.23
CA MET A 1139 -74.47 -36.53 102.03
C MET A 1139 -74.20 -38.01 102.22
N ASP A 1140 -74.96 -38.90 101.58
CA ASP A 1140 -74.51 -40.30 101.43
C ASP A 1140 -73.30 -40.39 100.48
N THR A 1141 -72.72 -41.59 100.36
CA THR A 1141 -71.58 -41.82 99.44
C THR A 1141 -71.94 -41.68 97.96
N THR A 1142 -73.23 -41.58 97.60
CA THR A 1142 -73.67 -41.32 96.21
C THR A 1142 -73.90 -39.83 95.94
N GLY A 1143 -73.77 -38.97 96.96
CA GLY A 1143 -73.94 -37.52 96.86
C GLY A 1143 -75.36 -37.02 97.12
N ASN A 1144 -76.30 -37.89 97.52
CA ASN A 1144 -77.63 -37.41 97.92
C ASN A 1144 -77.50 -36.64 99.23
N VAL A 1145 -77.89 -35.36 99.21
CA VAL A 1145 -77.84 -34.48 100.38
C VAL A 1145 -79.01 -34.80 101.31
N PHE A 1146 -78.67 -35.14 102.55
CA PHE A 1146 -79.64 -35.39 103.62
C PHE A 1146 -80.00 -34.12 104.37
N PHE A 1147 -79.02 -33.25 104.56
CA PHE A 1147 -79.26 -31.87 104.97
C PHE A 1147 -78.08 -30.99 104.57
N SER A 1148 -78.36 -29.70 104.42
CA SER A 1148 -77.37 -28.64 104.35
C SER A 1148 -77.84 -27.53 105.27
N ASN A 1149 -77.14 -27.33 106.38
CA ASN A 1149 -77.55 -26.38 107.40
C ASN A 1149 -76.38 -25.50 107.80
N VAL A 1150 -76.68 -24.21 108.01
CA VAL A 1150 -75.78 -23.31 108.71
C VAL A 1150 -75.82 -23.67 110.19
N LEU A 1151 -74.70 -24.14 110.73
CA LEU A 1151 -74.50 -24.40 112.14
C LEU A 1151 -73.94 -23.16 112.80
N ASN A 1152 -74.60 -22.69 113.84
CA ASN A 1152 -74.05 -21.68 114.72
C ASN A 1152 -73.26 -22.35 115.84
N SER A 1153 -72.16 -21.73 116.27
CA SER A 1153 -71.39 -22.20 117.42
C SER A 1153 -72.25 -22.22 118.69
N ASN A 1154 -72.05 -23.22 119.56
CA ASN A 1154 -72.80 -23.31 120.83
C ASN A 1154 -72.32 -22.24 121.81
N GLY A 1155 -72.89 -21.03 121.76
CA GLY A 1155 -72.57 -19.97 122.70
C GLY A 1155 -71.06 -19.63 122.72
N ASN A 1156 -70.53 -19.34 123.92
CA ASN A 1156 -69.19 -18.75 124.14
C ASN A 1156 -67.96 -19.60 123.71
N SER A 1157 -68.15 -20.65 122.91
CA SER A 1157 -67.08 -21.52 122.40
C SER A 1157 -67.07 -21.56 120.87
N LYS A 1158 -66.51 -20.51 120.25
CA LYS A 1158 -66.28 -20.42 118.79
C LYS A 1158 -65.42 -21.61 118.31
N GLY A 1159 -65.69 -22.08 117.09
CA GLY A 1159 -65.03 -23.26 116.52
C GLY A 1159 -65.62 -24.62 116.92
N ASN A 1160 -66.64 -24.67 117.79
CA ASN A 1160 -67.33 -25.91 118.14
C ASN A 1160 -68.80 -25.91 117.67
N PHE A 1161 -69.13 -26.83 116.77
CA PHE A 1161 -70.45 -26.95 116.14
C PHE A 1161 -71.07 -28.31 116.37
N LYS A 1162 -72.40 -28.40 116.33
CA LYS A 1162 -73.13 -29.65 116.57
C LYS A 1162 -74.22 -29.88 115.56
N ILE A 1163 -74.39 -31.15 115.19
CA ILE A 1163 -75.46 -31.64 114.32
C ILE A 1163 -76.22 -32.71 115.10
N ARG A 1164 -77.55 -32.61 115.19
CA ARG A 1164 -78.41 -33.69 115.70
C ARG A 1164 -79.06 -34.42 114.54
N LEU A 1165 -79.04 -35.74 114.59
CA LEU A 1165 -79.65 -36.62 113.61
C LEU A 1165 -81.03 -37.07 114.13
N ASN A 1166 -82.11 -36.81 113.39
CA ASN A 1166 -83.46 -37.31 113.70
C ASN A 1166 -83.63 -38.76 113.16
N ASN A 1167 -84.54 -39.58 113.71
CA ASN A 1167 -84.70 -41.05 113.51
C ASN A 1167 -84.98 -41.56 112.06
N ASN A 1168 -84.67 -40.80 111.01
CA ASN A 1168 -84.93 -41.13 109.60
C ASN A 1168 -83.68 -41.54 108.80
N TYR A 1169 -82.53 -41.80 109.43
CA TYR A 1169 -81.30 -42.21 108.72
C TYR A 1169 -81.08 -43.73 108.80
N THR A 1170 -80.77 -44.34 107.66
CA THR A 1170 -80.32 -45.74 107.59
C THR A 1170 -78.85 -45.86 108.06
N PRO A 1171 -78.47 -46.86 108.86
CA PRO A 1171 -77.07 -47.08 109.22
C PRO A 1171 -76.16 -47.19 108.00
N GLY A 1172 -75.06 -46.43 107.96
CA GLY A 1172 -74.18 -46.33 106.78
C GLY A 1172 -73.10 -45.23 106.87
N LEU A 1173 -72.23 -45.17 105.85
CA LEU A 1173 -71.18 -44.14 105.73
C LEU A 1173 -71.71 -42.89 104.99
N TYR A 1174 -71.37 -41.72 105.50
CA TYR A 1174 -71.76 -40.41 104.98
C TYR A 1174 -70.54 -39.48 104.84
N ILE A 1175 -70.65 -38.46 104.00
CA ILE A 1175 -69.67 -37.37 103.88
C ILE A 1175 -70.27 -36.10 104.47
N LEU A 1176 -69.54 -35.49 105.40
CA LEU A 1176 -69.84 -34.17 105.94
C LEU A 1176 -68.89 -33.14 105.33
N ASN A 1177 -69.42 -32.31 104.43
CA ASN A 1177 -68.73 -31.12 103.95
C ASN A 1177 -68.93 -29.99 104.96
N ILE A 1178 -67.84 -29.31 105.33
CA ILE A 1178 -67.82 -28.16 106.24
C ILE A 1178 -67.22 -26.96 105.48
N THR A 1179 -68.04 -25.93 105.30
CA THR A 1179 -67.67 -24.69 104.63
C THR A 1179 -67.90 -23.48 105.53
N GLY A 1180 -67.10 -22.43 105.37
CA GLY A 1180 -67.20 -21.17 106.08
C GLY A 1180 -66.17 -20.17 105.57
N ASP A 1181 -66.08 -18.99 106.19
CA ASP A 1181 -65.01 -18.02 105.90
C ASP A 1181 -63.65 -18.75 106.00
N ASP A 1182 -62.89 -18.80 104.92
CA ASP A 1182 -61.58 -19.49 104.83
C ASP A 1182 -61.58 -20.99 105.20
N LEU A 1183 -62.71 -21.70 105.06
CA LEU A 1183 -62.86 -23.14 105.28
C LEU A 1183 -63.65 -23.82 104.15
N ASN A 1184 -63.13 -24.93 103.60
CA ASN A 1184 -63.87 -25.88 102.75
C ASN A 1184 -63.24 -27.27 102.83
N ASN A 1185 -63.77 -28.14 103.70
CA ASN A 1185 -63.19 -29.45 103.99
C ASN A 1185 -64.26 -30.55 104.00
N ASN A 1186 -63.90 -31.75 103.55
CA ASN A 1186 -64.76 -32.94 103.58
C ASN A 1186 -64.28 -33.92 104.63
N VAL A 1187 -65.17 -34.35 105.54
CA VAL A 1187 -64.87 -35.34 106.58
C VAL A 1187 -65.83 -36.53 106.48
N LYS A 1188 -65.32 -37.77 106.57
CA LYS A 1188 -66.14 -38.98 106.53
C LYS A 1188 -66.77 -39.26 107.90
N VAL A 1189 -68.06 -39.57 107.93
CA VAL A 1189 -68.84 -39.82 109.15
C VAL A 1189 -69.64 -41.13 109.00
N LEU A 1190 -69.52 -42.04 109.96
CA LEU A 1190 -70.24 -43.32 110.00
C LEU A 1190 -71.45 -43.21 110.93
N ILE A 1191 -72.67 -43.40 110.44
CA ILE A 1191 -73.91 -43.37 111.24
C ILE A 1191 -74.34 -44.82 111.55
N LYS A 1192 -74.63 -45.11 112.83
CA LYS A 1192 -74.95 -46.46 113.35
C LYS A 1192 -76.42 -46.70 113.61
#